data_AF-G0U9C1-F1
#
_entry.id   AF-G0U9C1-F1
#
_cell.length_a   1.000
_cell.length_b   1.000
_cell.length_c   1.000
_cell.angle_alpha   90.00
_cell.angle_beta   90.00
_cell.angle_gamma   90.00
#
_symmetry.space_group_name_H-M   'P 1'
#
loop_
_entity.id
_entity.type
_entity.pdbx_description
1 polymer ?
#
loop_
_entity_poly.entity_id
_entity_poly.type
_entity_poly.pdbx_seq_one_letter_code
_entity_poly.pdbx_strand_id
1 'polypeptide(L)'
;MSKQKAPDVPQQKQEISPENACDEGDTRRSVIASSIITTQAEIARQQEAIRQMSAENEKLKKEIAAVTGEPYDYIKADKHAALRGEVSALERRYQFEKMKLNELTKQYQIARIDFMQCRRIKGGVNAEMENAQAVQRQLEILENRLDQALAKFNDAVSYNKELRDHIDLIRGERRVFQRVHKRLEDDLRSKKRIMSERIEQSNKDLDERDNNLRQVEQLKKALKEQKEEYDAVVRNLDVSMMEINNLREEHQRLQLDYETRAYDCGAVAESLSATTTNNNGTLPLGNQQDEVDDGSEKGSAADVESDLLNIPAQLSQFAPDGDLTKLVEHYEQLGKSNFSLYKYINELTTGREEMEREIRTLRKAITEELANEAQQRRLIKDLEDRLAETEEVLERIRASGAVHNEVLASVRSATEEVFKELGCSTEDARRLLGSERCTESVHLQFLGLIEERALGIMCSYRMHLRRSALFRDKEWEGDKTSLQDGTGILGVDASACSGGTLREETTEVSPASAEIAGAGGEVPGESVKGTVATADNMYVDEQEVEELLKQAAAEGILSFISVKKGASASQFVRQACLPSVHFCGDDGVEVMEDHDGDPVVSHEELRLQVQHRLVTKRMRDERAQRRKREVKDQHPSLQTAPRRK
;
A
#
# COMPACT_ATOMS: atom_id res chain seq x y z
N MET A 1 -81.86 -47.07 -0.07
CA MET A 1 -83.06 -47.00 0.78
C MET A 1 -84.27 -47.10 -0.14
N SER A 2 -85.35 -47.83 0.13
CA SER A 2 -85.79 -48.46 1.39
C SER A 2 -86.24 -49.92 1.20
N LYS A 3 -86.43 -50.66 2.30
CA LYS A 3 -86.99 -52.04 2.32
C LYS A 3 -88.51 -52.00 2.52
N GLN A 4 -89.25 -52.95 1.93
CA GLN A 4 -90.46 -53.60 2.46
C GLN A 4 -91.03 -54.61 1.43
N LYS A 5 -91.86 -55.61 1.77
CA LYS A 5 -91.90 -56.54 2.93
C LYS A 5 -92.93 -57.63 2.60
N ALA A 6 -92.54 -58.90 2.53
CA ALA A 6 -93.49 -60.01 2.45
C ALA A 6 -93.98 -60.43 3.84
N PRO A 7 -95.23 -60.96 3.97
CA PRO A 7 -95.68 -61.73 5.12
C PRO A 7 -96.00 -63.20 4.78
N ASP A 8 -95.74 -64.10 5.73
CA ASP A 8 -96.00 -65.55 5.61
C ASP A 8 -97.49 -65.94 5.72
N VAL A 9 -97.80 -67.14 5.23
CA VAL A 9 -99.04 -67.87 5.53
C VAL A 9 -98.76 -68.91 6.63
N PRO A 10 -99.32 -68.80 7.84
CA PRO A 10 -99.22 -69.84 8.85
C PRO A 10 -100.32 -70.89 8.65
N GLN A 11 -99.92 -72.14 8.42
CA GLN A 11 -100.85 -73.28 8.52
C GLN A 11 -101.01 -73.69 10.00
N GLN A 12 -102.24 -73.69 10.52
CA GLN A 12 -102.56 -74.36 11.77
C GLN A 12 -103.38 -75.62 11.50
N LYS A 13 -102.75 -76.77 11.73
CA LYS A 13 -103.45 -78.04 11.98
C LYS A 13 -104.13 -77.95 13.35
N GLN A 14 -105.33 -78.48 13.46
CA GLN A 14 -105.87 -78.91 14.75
C GLN A 14 -106.48 -80.31 14.60
N GLU A 15 -106.35 -81.09 15.66
CA GLU A 15 -106.46 -82.54 15.64
C GLU A 15 -107.69 -83.02 16.42
N ILE A 16 -108.32 -84.06 15.88
CA ILE A 16 -108.76 -85.28 16.59
C ILE A 16 -109.55 -85.09 17.91
N SER A 17 -110.81 -85.51 17.88
CA SER A 17 -111.39 -86.38 18.92
C SER A 17 -112.54 -87.21 18.32
N PRO A 18 -112.73 -88.48 18.74
CA PRO A 18 -112.58 -89.52 17.73
C PRO A 18 -113.71 -90.57 17.70
N GLU A 19 -114.94 -90.15 17.44
CA GLU A 19 -116.06 -91.05 17.11
C GLU A 19 -116.67 -90.59 15.76
N ASN A 20 -117.14 -91.53 14.93
CA ASN A 20 -117.57 -91.31 13.52
C ASN A 20 -116.48 -90.90 12.52
N ALA A 21 -115.27 -91.46 12.64
CA ALA A 21 -114.10 -91.16 11.79
C ALA A 21 -114.21 -91.53 10.28
N CYS A 22 -115.37 -92.00 9.80
CA CYS A 22 -115.62 -92.26 8.37
C CYS A 22 -116.31 -91.05 7.70
N ASP A 23 -117.48 -90.63 8.17
CA ASP A 23 -118.30 -89.60 7.51
C ASP A 23 -117.70 -88.18 7.56
N GLU A 24 -116.98 -87.85 8.64
CA GLU A 24 -116.19 -86.61 8.71
C GLU A 24 -115.04 -86.57 7.70
N GLY A 25 -114.48 -87.74 7.34
CA GLY A 25 -113.44 -87.85 6.32
C GLY A 25 -113.95 -87.49 4.93
N ASP A 26 -115.12 -88.01 4.56
CA ASP A 26 -115.68 -87.83 3.21
C ASP A 26 -116.37 -86.48 3.01
N THR A 27 -116.99 -85.92 4.05
CA THR A 27 -117.47 -84.53 4.01
C THR A 27 -116.33 -83.52 3.85
N ARG A 28 -115.22 -83.65 4.60
CA ARG A 28 -114.04 -82.78 4.44
C ARG A 28 -113.32 -83.00 3.10
N ARG A 29 -113.21 -84.26 2.61
CA ARG A 29 -112.71 -84.55 1.24
C ARG A 29 -113.59 -83.91 0.16
N SER A 30 -114.92 -83.96 0.31
CA SER A 30 -115.88 -83.33 -0.61
C SER A 30 -115.74 -81.81 -0.67
N VAL A 31 -115.54 -81.14 0.47
CA VAL A 31 -115.33 -79.67 0.52
C VAL A 31 -113.98 -79.26 -0.10
N ILE A 32 -112.91 -80.05 0.08
CA ILE A 32 -111.62 -79.77 -0.57
C ILE A 32 -111.73 -80.04 -2.08
N ALA A 33 -112.42 -81.11 -2.50
CA ALA A 33 -112.67 -81.39 -3.91
C ALA A 33 -113.50 -80.28 -4.58
N SER A 34 -114.55 -79.77 -3.94
CA SER A 34 -115.36 -78.67 -4.49
C SER A 34 -114.57 -77.36 -4.58
N SER A 35 -113.70 -77.06 -3.61
CA SER A 35 -112.76 -75.93 -3.67
C SER A 35 -111.74 -76.03 -4.83
N ILE A 36 -111.21 -77.23 -5.08
CA ILE A 36 -110.32 -77.50 -6.22
C ILE A 36 -111.10 -77.35 -7.54
N ILE A 37 -112.34 -77.85 -7.61
CA ILE A 37 -113.20 -77.71 -8.79
C ILE A 37 -113.56 -76.24 -9.06
N THR A 38 -113.88 -75.43 -8.05
CA THR A 38 -114.19 -74.00 -8.25
C THR A 38 -112.96 -73.22 -8.71
N THR A 39 -111.79 -73.44 -8.11
CA THR A 39 -110.54 -72.79 -8.54
C THR A 39 -110.09 -73.25 -9.93
N GLN A 40 -110.27 -74.53 -10.29
CA GLN A 40 -110.07 -75.01 -11.66
C GLN A 40 -111.05 -74.36 -12.65
N ALA A 41 -112.32 -74.15 -12.26
CA ALA A 41 -113.30 -73.45 -13.09
C ALA A 41 -113.00 -71.94 -13.26
N GLU A 42 -112.37 -71.31 -12.26
CA GLU A 42 -111.88 -69.92 -12.37
C GLU A 42 -110.62 -69.81 -13.23
N ILE A 43 -109.67 -70.75 -13.08
CA ILE A 43 -108.52 -70.86 -13.98
C ILE A 43 -108.97 -71.12 -15.42
N ALA A 44 -109.99 -71.97 -15.64
CA ALA A 44 -110.58 -72.18 -16.95
C ALA A 44 -111.17 -70.88 -17.53
N ARG A 45 -111.98 -70.15 -16.75
CA ARG A 45 -112.51 -68.83 -17.15
C ARG A 45 -111.40 -67.81 -17.45
N GLN A 46 -110.33 -67.78 -16.67
CA GLN A 46 -109.17 -66.91 -16.93
C GLN A 46 -108.42 -67.32 -18.21
N GLN A 47 -108.25 -68.62 -18.46
CA GLN A 47 -107.67 -69.10 -19.71
C GLN A 47 -108.56 -68.80 -20.92
N GLU A 48 -109.89 -68.86 -20.78
CA GLU A 48 -110.82 -68.46 -21.83
C GLU A 48 -110.80 -66.94 -22.07
N ALA A 49 -110.74 -66.12 -21.03
CA ALA A 49 -110.55 -64.67 -21.16
C ALA A 49 -109.21 -64.32 -21.82
N ILE A 50 -108.12 -65.01 -21.46
CA ILE A 50 -106.81 -64.85 -22.13
C ILE A 50 -106.89 -65.31 -23.59
N ARG A 51 -107.59 -66.41 -23.90
CA ARG A 51 -107.84 -66.84 -25.29
C ARG A 51 -108.65 -65.79 -26.06
N GLN A 52 -109.72 -65.26 -25.49
CA GLN A 52 -110.53 -64.18 -26.10
C GLN A 52 -109.67 -62.94 -26.37
N MET A 53 -108.96 -62.41 -25.37
CA MET A 53 -108.04 -61.28 -25.53
C MET A 53 -106.94 -61.57 -26.57
N SER A 54 -106.44 -62.81 -26.66
CA SER A 54 -105.45 -63.19 -27.69
C SER A 54 -106.06 -63.24 -29.10
N ALA A 55 -107.29 -63.73 -29.24
CA ALA A 55 -108.02 -63.79 -30.51
C ALA A 55 -108.47 -62.39 -30.97
N GLU A 56 -108.82 -61.50 -30.04
CA GLU A 56 -109.08 -60.08 -30.32
C GLU A 56 -107.80 -59.34 -30.70
N ASN A 57 -106.67 -59.60 -30.03
CA ASN A 57 -105.36 -59.12 -30.48
C ASN A 57 -104.99 -59.65 -31.87
N GLU A 58 -105.36 -60.89 -32.22
CA GLU A 58 -105.19 -61.41 -33.58
C GLU A 58 -106.12 -60.75 -34.60
N LYS A 59 -107.39 -60.49 -34.26
CA LYS A 59 -108.31 -59.73 -35.12
C LYS A 59 -107.79 -58.33 -35.38
N LEU A 60 -107.42 -57.60 -34.32
CA LEU A 60 -106.83 -56.27 -34.42
C LEU A 60 -105.52 -56.28 -35.22
N LYS A 61 -104.65 -57.30 -35.08
CA LYS A 61 -103.46 -57.45 -35.95
C LYS A 61 -103.82 -57.65 -37.43
N LYS A 62 -104.86 -58.43 -37.72
CA LYS A 62 -105.34 -58.70 -39.09
C LYS A 62 -106.03 -57.47 -39.69
N GLU A 63 -106.81 -56.73 -38.90
CA GLU A 63 -107.46 -55.47 -39.27
C GLU A 63 -106.42 -54.35 -39.49
N ILE A 64 -105.43 -54.21 -38.60
CA ILE A 64 -104.30 -53.29 -38.79
C ILE A 64 -103.57 -53.62 -40.09
N ALA A 65 -103.17 -54.88 -40.31
CA ALA A 65 -102.48 -55.27 -41.55
C ALA A 65 -103.33 -55.04 -42.82
N ALA A 66 -104.65 -55.18 -42.74
CA ALA A 66 -105.56 -54.86 -43.85
C ALA A 66 -105.70 -53.34 -44.11
N VAL A 67 -105.55 -52.51 -43.07
CA VAL A 67 -105.62 -51.04 -43.16
C VAL A 67 -104.27 -50.41 -43.53
N THR A 68 -103.14 -50.98 -43.07
CA THR A 68 -101.78 -50.47 -43.35
C THR A 68 -101.11 -51.10 -44.57
N GLY A 69 -101.65 -52.19 -45.12
CA GLY A 69 -101.12 -52.90 -46.30
C GLY A 69 -99.87 -53.75 -46.03
N GLU A 70 -98.98 -53.31 -45.12
CA GLU A 70 -97.89 -54.13 -44.58
C GLU A 70 -98.21 -54.61 -43.14
N PRO A 71 -97.81 -55.83 -42.75
CA PRO A 71 -97.79 -56.26 -41.35
C PRO A 71 -96.72 -55.48 -40.57
N TYR A 72 -96.93 -55.27 -39.27
CA TYR A 72 -95.98 -54.54 -38.42
C TYR A 72 -94.66 -55.32 -38.28
N ASP A 73 -93.66 -54.87 -39.03
CA ASP A 73 -92.41 -55.59 -39.26
C ASP A 73 -91.39 -55.28 -38.16
N TYR A 74 -91.46 -56.04 -37.06
CA TYR A 74 -90.61 -55.88 -35.88
C TYR A 74 -89.11 -55.86 -36.23
N ILE A 75 -88.67 -56.60 -37.25
CA ILE A 75 -87.26 -56.63 -37.69
C ILE A 75 -86.85 -55.30 -38.32
N LYS A 76 -87.75 -54.62 -39.06
CA LYS A 76 -87.52 -53.23 -39.50
C LYS A 76 -87.55 -52.26 -38.32
N ALA A 77 -88.50 -52.42 -37.39
CA ALA A 77 -88.63 -51.55 -36.22
C ALA A 77 -87.38 -51.57 -35.31
N ASP A 78 -86.85 -52.76 -35.02
CA ASP A 78 -85.63 -52.95 -34.22
C ASP A 78 -84.39 -52.39 -34.93
N LYS A 79 -84.28 -52.57 -36.26
CA LYS A 79 -83.21 -51.94 -37.06
C LYS A 79 -83.32 -50.41 -37.06
N HIS A 80 -84.52 -49.86 -37.14
CA HIS A 80 -84.73 -48.41 -37.01
C HIS A 80 -84.45 -47.90 -35.60
N ALA A 81 -84.70 -48.69 -34.55
CA ALA A 81 -84.33 -48.35 -33.18
C ALA A 81 -82.80 -48.37 -32.99
N ALA A 82 -82.11 -49.38 -33.52
CA ALA A 82 -80.65 -49.45 -33.53
C ALA A 82 -80.01 -48.27 -34.28
N LEU A 83 -80.46 -48.01 -35.52
CA LEU A 83 -79.99 -46.87 -36.33
C LEU A 83 -80.27 -45.51 -35.66
N ARG A 84 -81.41 -45.33 -34.97
CA ARG A 84 -81.66 -44.14 -34.15
C ARG A 84 -80.70 -44.04 -32.96
N GLY A 85 -80.40 -45.16 -32.30
CA GLY A 85 -79.41 -45.23 -31.23
C GLY A 85 -77.99 -44.87 -31.70
N GLU A 86 -77.61 -45.33 -32.89
CA GLU A 86 -76.35 -44.99 -33.56
C GLU A 86 -76.29 -43.51 -33.96
N VAL A 87 -77.34 -42.98 -34.61
CA VAL A 87 -77.45 -41.55 -34.93
C VAL A 87 -77.31 -40.71 -33.66
N SER A 88 -78.06 -41.00 -32.60
CA SER A 88 -77.93 -40.26 -31.34
C SER A 88 -76.64 -40.56 -30.56
N ALA A 89 -75.84 -41.56 -30.93
CA ALA A 89 -74.47 -41.72 -30.45
C ALA A 89 -73.49 -40.84 -31.27
N LEU A 90 -73.64 -40.78 -32.59
CA LEU A 90 -72.87 -39.91 -33.48
C LEU A 90 -73.14 -38.43 -33.22
N GLU A 91 -74.41 -38.03 -33.01
CA GLU A 91 -74.78 -36.67 -32.60
C GLU A 91 -74.07 -36.26 -31.31
N ARG A 92 -74.07 -37.13 -30.29
CA ARG A 92 -73.33 -36.85 -29.03
C ARG A 92 -71.83 -36.71 -29.27
N ARG A 93 -71.21 -37.58 -30.06
CA ARG A 93 -69.78 -37.46 -30.44
C ARG A 93 -69.50 -36.13 -31.17
N TYR A 94 -70.33 -35.78 -32.16
CA TYR A 94 -70.23 -34.51 -32.88
C TYR A 94 -70.35 -33.29 -31.95
N GLN A 95 -71.27 -33.29 -30.97
CA GLN A 95 -71.33 -32.20 -30.00
C GLN A 95 -70.10 -32.14 -29.09
N PHE A 96 -69.54 -33.29 -28.65
CA PHE A 96 -68.28 -33.30 -27.89
C PHE A 96 -67.10 -32.79 -28.71
N GLU A 97 -66.99 -33.19 -29.98
CA GLU A 97 -65.95 -32.71 -30.90
C GLU A 97 -66.11 -31.21 -31.22
N LYS A 98 -67.35 -30.73 -31.39
CA LYS A 98 -67.66 -29.31 -31.55
C LYS A 98 -67.32 -28.49 -30.30
N MET A 99 -67.57 -29.02 -29.10
CA MET A 99 -67.13 -28.38 -27.85
C MET A 99 -65.60 -28.35 -27.75
N LYS A 100 -64.91 -29.45 -28.09
CA LYS A 100 -63.44 -29.52 -28.13
C LYS A 100 -62.84 -28.55 -29.15
N LEU A 101 -63.44 -28.42 -30.33
CA LEU A 101 -63.03 -27.47 -31.37
C LEU A 101 -63.21 -26.02 -30.91
N ASN A 102 -64.36 -25.69 -30.31
CA ASN A 102 -64.60 -24.36 -29.74
C ASN A 102 -63.60 -24.03 -28.64
N GLU A 103 -63.29 -24.98 -27.76
CA GLU A 103 -62.34 -24.79 -26.67
C GLU A 103 -60.90 -24.61 -27.16
N LEU A 104 -60.45 -25.46 -28.11
CA LEU A 104 -59.15 -25.29 -28.78
C LEU A 104 -59.07 -23.95 -29.53
N THR A 105 -60.17 -23.48 -30.11
CA THR A 105 -60.25 -22.17 -30.78
C THR A 105 -60.08 -21.02 -29.78
N LYS A 106 -60.69 -21.09 -28.59
CA LYS A 106 -60.44 -20.09 -27.51
C LYS A 106 -58.98 -20.11 -27.08
N GLN A 107 -58.42 -21.28 -26.84
CA GLN A 107 -57.03 -21.45 -26.38
C GLN A 107 -56.04 -20.90 -27.41
N TYR A 108 -56.29 -21.13 -28.70
CA TYR A 108 -55.53 -20.51 -29.79
C TYR A 108 -55.68 -18.97 -29.81
N GLN A 109 -56.89 -18.43 -29.59
CA GLN A 109 -57.10 -16.98 -29.52
C GLN A 109 -56.37 -16.35 -28.32
N ILE A 110 -56.41 -16.98 -27.15
CA ILE A 110 -55.70 -16.54 -25.94
C ILE A 110 -54.19 -16.57 -26.18
N ALA A 111 -53.64 -17.70 -26.60
CA ALA A 111 -52.20 -17.83 -26.89
C ALA A 111 -51.72 -16.84 -27.98
N ARG A 112 -52.57 -16.52 -28.96
CA ARG A 112 -52.29 -15.48 -29.97
C ARG A 112 -52.30 -14.07 -29.39
N ILE A 113 -53.21 -13.76 -28.46
CA ILE A 113 -53.24 -12.49 -27.74
C ILE A 113 -51.98 -12.36 -26.87
N ASP A 114 -51.64 -13.39 -26.10
CA ASP A 114 -50.49 -13.42 -25.21
C ASP A 114 -49.17 -13.28 -26.00
N PHE A 115 -49.02 -14.01 -27.11
CA PHE A 115 -47.88 -13.86 -28.02
C PHE A 115 -47.74 -12.43 -28.55
N MET A 116 -48.85 -11.78 -28.94
CA MET A 116 -48.84 -10.38 -29.38
C MET A 116 -48.51 -9.40 -28.24
N GLN A 117 -48.97 -9.66 -27.02
CA GLN A 117 -48.59 -8.87 -25.84
C GLN A 117 -47.10 -9.03 -25.52
N CYS A 118 -46.58 -10.26 -25.44
CA CYS A 118 -45.16 -10.53 -25.24
C CYS A 118 -44.28 -9.88 -26.32
N ARG A 119 -44.70 -9.94 -27.60
CA ARG A 119 -44.01 -9.27 -28.71
C ARG A 119 -44.02 -7.74 -28.57
N ARG A 120 -45.10 -7.15 -28.04
CA ARG A 120 -45.18 -5.69 -27.75
C ARG A 120 -44.30 -5.30 -26.56
N ILE A 121 -44.28 -6.11 -25.51
CA ILE A 121 -43.49 -5.87 -24.29
C ILE A 121 -41.99 -5.98 -24.57
N LYS A 122 -41.55 -6.96 -25.38
CA LYS A 122 -40.14 -7.15 -25.76
C LYS A 122 -39.57 -6.09 -26.70
N GLY A 123 -40.37 -5.16 -27.23
CA GLY A 123 -39.91 -4.04 -28.07
C GLY A 123 -39.35 -4.39 -29.47
N GLY A 124 -39.02 -5.66 -29.72
CA GLY A 124 -38.35 -6.14 -30.93
C GLY A 124 -37.05 -6.86 -30.58
N VAL A 125 -36.56 -7.74 -31.47
CA VAL A 125 -35.40 -8.61 -31.20
C VAL A 125 -34.16 -7.82 -30.79
N ASN A 126 -33.95 -6.64 -31.38
CA ASN A 126 -32.78 -5.81 -31.12
C ASN A 126 -32.87 -5.02 -29.81
N ALA A 127 -34.07 -4.83 -29.23
CA ALA A 127 -34.25 -3.97 -28.06
C ALA A 127 -33.58 -4.57 -26.79
N GLU A 128 -33.60 -5.90 -26.64
CA GLU A 128 -32.88 -6.57 -25.55
C GLU A 128 -31.35 -6.40 -25.69
N MET A 129 -30.83 -6.47 -26.92
CA MET A 129 -29.41 -6.25 -27.22
C MET A 129 -28.97 -4.79 -27.06
N GLU A 130 -29.77 -3.83 -27.53
CA GLU A 130 -29.46 -2.40 -27.42
C GLU A 130 -29.47 -1.94 -25.96
N ASN A 131 -30.43 -2.42 -25.15
CA ASN A 131 -30.44 -2.18 -23.71
C ASN A 131 -29.23 -2.79 -23.02
N ALA A 132 -28.83 -4.02 -23.37
CA ALA A 132 -27.62 -4.65 -22.83
C ALA A 132 -26.36 -3.83 -23.17
N GLN A 133 -26.21 -3.37 -24.41
CA GLN A 133 -25.11 -2.49 -24.81
C GLN A 133 -25.17 -1.11 -24.12
N ALA A 134 -26.36 -0.55 -23.89
CA ALA A 134 -26.52 0.72 -23.17
C ALA A 134 -26.10 0.59 -21.70
N VAL A 135 -26.45 -0.52 -21.04
CA VAL A 135 -25.99 -0.84 -19.68
C VAL A 135 -24.47 -1.08 -19.66
N GLN A 136 -23.91 -1.79 -20.64
CA GLN A 136 -22.47 -2.00 -20.75
C GLN A 136 -21.69 -0.68 -20.90
N ARG A 137 -22.14 0.24 -21.77
CA ARG A 137 -21.53 1.58 -21.90
C ARG A 137 -21.65 2.40 -20.60
N GLN A 138 -22.76 2.28 -19.86
CA GLN A 138 -22.90 2.93 -18.56
C GLN A 138 -21.95 2.35 -17.51
N LEU A 139 -21.75 1.02 -17.51
CA LEU A 139 -20.81 0.32 -16.65
C LEU A 139 -19.37 0.80 -16.94
N GLU A 140 -18.95 0.82 -18.21
CA GLU A 140 -17.65 1.33 -18.65
C GLU A 140 -17.41 2.79 -18.25
N ILE A 141 -18.43 3.66 -18.34
CA ILE A 141 -18.35 5.05 -17.89
C ILE A 141 -18.21 5.15 -16.37
N LEU A 142 -18.85 4.26 -15.61
CA LEU A 142 -18.76 4.22 -14.15
C LEU A 142 -17.42 3.65 -13.67
N GLU A 143 -16.86 2.65 -14.35
CA GLU A 143 -15.51 2.13 -14.12
C GLU A 143 -14.45 3.21 -14.41
N ASN A 144 -14.47 3.82 -15.59
CA ASN A 144 -13.58 4.94 -15.92
C ASN A 144 -13.67 6.11 -14.91
N ARG A 145 -14.86 6.36 -14.35
CA ARG A 145 -15.07 7.38 -13.32
C ARG A 145 -14.56 6.93 -11.95
N LEU A 146 -14.64 5.65 -11.62
CA LEU A 146 -14.07 5.06 -10.41
C LEU A 146 -12.53 5.11 -10.48
N ASP A 147 -11.92 4.71 -11.60
CA ASP A 147 -10.48 4.74 -11.79
C ASP A 147 -9.92 6.17 -11.71
N GLN A 148 -10.61 7.14 -12.32
CA GLN A 148 -10.27 8.56 -12.16
C GLN A 148 -10.41 9.07 -10.71
N ALA A 149 -11.29 8.48 -9.91
CA ALA A 149 -11.44 8.82 -8.48
C ALA A 149 -10.36 8.13 -7.62
N LEU A 150 -9.99 6.89 -7.95
CA LEU A 150 -8.91 6.13 -7.32
C LEU A 150 -7.54 6.76 -7.61
N ALA A 151 -7.28 7.19 -8.86
CA ALA A 151 -6.10 7.96 -9.21
C ALA A 151 -6.00 9.23 -8.36
N LYS A 152 -7.04 10.09 -8.38
CA LYS A 152 -7.08 11.33 -7.58
C LYS A 152 -6.98 11.09 -6.07
N PHE A 153 -7.46 9.95 -5.58
CA PHE A 153 -7.28 9.54 -4.18
C PHE A 153 -5.82 9.15 -3.89
N ASN A 154 -5.19 8.36 -4.77
CA ASN A 154 -3.78 8.00 -4.64
C ASN A 154 -2.86 9.22 -4.74
N ASP A 155 -3.11 10.13 -5.69
CA ASP A 155 -2.42 11.42 -5.83
C ASP A 155 -2.52 12.22 -4.52
N ALA A 156 -3.73 12.33 -3.96
CA ALA A 156 -3.96 13.01 -2.70
C ALA A 156 -3.30 12.31 -1.50
N VAL A 157 -3.19 10.98 -1.51
CA VAL A 157 -2.47 10.21 -0.47
C VAL A 157 -0.95 10.42 -0.57
N SER A 158 -0.38 10.41 -1.78
CA SER A 158 1.03 10.72 -2.03
C SER A 158 1.38 12.15 -1.59
N TYR A 159 0.58 13.13 -1.99
CA TYR A 159 0.76 14.52 -1.55
C TYR A 159 0.60 14.68 -0.02
N ASN A 160 -0.33 13.95 0.61
CA ASN A 160 -0.44 13.90 2.07
C ASN A 160 0.76 13.22 2.75
N LYS A 161 1.49 12.33 2.06
CA LYS A 161 2.74 11.75 2.55
C LYS A 161 3.85 12.80 2.47
N GLU A 162 4.06 13.43 1.31
CA GLU A 162 5.04 14.50 1.11
C GLU A 162 4.90 15.63 2.14
N LEU A 163 3.67 16.06 2.44
CA LEU A 163 3.40 17.05 3.48
C LEU A 163 3.73 16.57 4.90
N ARG A 164 3.57 15.28 5.22
CA ARG A 164 3.99 14.71 6.52
C ARG A 164 5.52 14.67 6.61
N ASP A 165 6.17 14.23 5.55
CA ASP A 165 7.63 14.14 5.46
C ASP A 165 8.26 15.54 5.60
N HIS A 166 7.68 16.58 4.98
CA HIS A 166 8.06 17.99 5.20
C HIS A 166 7.80 18.47 6.64
N ILE A 167 6.66 18.12 7.25
CA ILE A 167 6.35 18.47 8.64
C ILE A 167 7.38 17.84 9.60
N ASP A 168 7.79 16.60 9.36
CA ASP A 168 8.77 15.90 10.20
C ASP A 168 10.22 16.35 9.95
N LEU A 169 10.55 16.80 8.73
CA LEU A 169 11.79 17.54 8.44
C LEU A 169 11.84 18.85 9.25
N ILE A 170 10.81 19.69 9.19
CA ILE A 170 10.73 20.96 9.95
C ILE A 170 10.75 20.70 11.47
N ARG A 171 10.16 19.60 11.95
CA ARG A 171 10.28 19.14 13.35
C ARG A 171 11.70 18.66 13.68
N GLY A 172 12.43 18.09 12.73
CA GLY A 172 13.86 17.76 12.83
C GLY A 172 14.71 19.02 13.00
N GLU A 173 14.60 19.95 12.08
CA GLU A 173 15.26 21.26 12.11
C GLU A 173 14.96 22.00 13.41
N ARG A 174 13.69 22.11 13.82
CA ARG A 174 13.31 22.77 15.07
C ARG A 174 13.96 22.13 16.31
N ARG A 175 14.17 20.80 16.33
CA ARG A 175 14.93 20.10 17.37
C ARG A 175 16.44 20.35 17.30
N VAL A 176 16.99 20.68 16.13
CA VAL A 176 18.38 21.15 15.99
C VAL A 176 18.49 22.59 16.51
N PHE A 177 17.66 23.51 16.01
CA PHE A 177 17.62 24.91 16.44
C PHE A 177 17.42 25.06 17.94
N GLN A 178 16.50 24.31 18.57
CA GLN A 178 16.31 24.34 20.03
C GLN A 178 17.54 23.85 20.81
N ARG A 179 18.28 22.85 20.31
CA ARG A 179 19.54 22.39 20.92
C ARG A 179 20.66 23.42 20.78
N VAL A 180 20.74 24.11 19.64
CA VAL A 180 21.71 25.20 19.41
C VAL A 180 21.37 26.41 20.28
N HIS A 181 20.12 26.84 20.31
CA HIS A 181 19.65 27.95 21.15
C HIS A 181 19.97 27.71 22.62
N LYS A 182 19.63 26.53 23.16
CA LYS A 182 19.94 26.20 24.56
C LYS A 182 21.45 26.24 24.84
N ARG A 183 22.29 25.70 23.94
CA ARG A 183 23.76 25.79 24.09
C ARG A 183 24.23 27.24 24.15
N LEU A 184 23.72 28.11 23.27
CA LEU A 184 24.06 29.54 23.26
C LEU A 184 23.56 30.26 24.53
N GLU A 185 22.40 29.88 25.08
CA GLU A 185 21.93 30.39 26.37
C GLU A 185 22.82 29.93 27.55
N ASP A 186 23.22 28.66 27.56
CA ASP A 186 24.09 28.09 28.60
C ASP A 186 25.51 28.69 28.51
N ASP A 187 26.05 28.89 27.30
CA ASP A 187 27.30 29.62 27.05
C ASP A 187 27.22 31.09 27.51
N LEU A 188 26.10 31.77 27.25
CA LEU A 188 25.87 33.14 27.69
C LEU A 188 25.77 33.24 29.22
N ARG A 189 25.13 32.27 29.88
CA ARG A 189 25.09 32.15 31.34
C ARG A 189 26.49 31.91 31.91
N SER A 190 27.27 31.02 31.29
CA SER A 190 28.66 30.73 31.66
C SER A 190 29.55 31.99 31.56
N LYS A 191 29.52 32.67 30.40
CA LYS A 191 30.27 33.91 30.17
C LYS A 191 29.87 35.03 31.14
N LYS A 192 28.57 35.16 31.47
CA LYS A 192 28.10 36.11 32.50
C LYS A 192 28.64 35.76 33.89
N ARG A 193 28.67 34.48 34.27
CA ARG A 193 29.24 34.03 35.55
C ARG A 193 30.74 34.35 35.65
N ILE A 194 31.52 34.01 34.62
CA ILE A 194 32.97 34.31 34.55
C ILE A 194 33.22 35.83 34.59
N MET A 195 32.35 36.62 33.96
CA MET A 195 32.42 38.09 34.03
C MET A 195 32.14 38.63 35.45
N SER A 196 31.11 38.12 36.14
CA SER A 196 30.84 38.46 37.54
C SER A 196 31.99 38.07 38.46
N GLU A 197 32.51 36.85 38.33
CA GLU A 197 33.65 36.34 39.12
C GLU A 197 34.92 37.17 38.90
N ARG A 198 35.17 37.62 37.66
CA ARG A 198 36.30 38.52 37.35
C ARG A 198 36.10 39.94 37.89
N ILE A 199 34.87 40.44 37.95
CA ILE A 199 34.53 41.72 38.61
C ILE A 199 34.71 41.60 40.12
N GLU A 200 34.23 40.50 40.74
CA GLU A 200 34.43 40.22 42.16
C GLU A 200 35.91 40.13 42.52
N GLN A 201 36.75 39.49 41.70
CA GLN A 201 38.19 39.47 41.93
C GLN A 201 38.81 40.86 41.76
N SER A 202 38.48 41.58 40.68
CA SER A 202 38.98 42.94 40.46
C SER A 202 38.58 43.92 41.56
N ASN A 203 37.45 43.69 42.24
CA ASN A 203 37.03 44.48 43.40
C ASN A 203 37.89 44.15 44.63
N LYS A 204 38.18 42.87 44.90
CA LYS A 204 39.13 42.46 45.97
C LYS A 204 40.52 43.06 45.74
N ASP A 205 41.02 42.97 44.50
CA ASP A 205 42.33 43.50 44.12
C ASP A 205 42.40 45.04 44.37
N LEU A 206 41.27 45.75 44.18
CA LEU A 206 41.14 47.17 44.49
C LEU A 206 41.02 47.45 46.00
N ASP A 207 40.26 46.66 46.76
CA ASP A 207 40.15 46.77 48.21
C ASP A 207 41.52 46.51 48.89
N GLU A 208 42.26 45.50 48.42
CA GLU A 208 43.63 45.20 48.86
C GLU A 208 44.60 46.36 48.53
N ARG A 209 44.54 46.89 47.30
CA ARG A 209 45.31 48.07 46.91
C ARG A 209 45.01 49.27 47.82
N ASP A 210 43.74 49.53 48.11
CA ASP A 210 43.33 50.68 48.91
C ASP A 210 43.66 50.50 50.40
N ASN A 211 43.65 49.28 50.91
CA ASN A 211 44.21 48.95 52.23
C ASN A 211 45.72 49.19 52.29
N ASN A 212 46.48 48.78 51.27
CA ASN A 212 47.91 49.03 51.18
C ASN A 212 48.22 50.54 51.04
N LEU A 213 47.41 51.30 50.30
CA LEU A 213 47.53 52.76 50.23
C LEU A 213 47.28 53.43 51.59
N ARG A 214 46.27 53.00 52.35
CA ARG A 214 46.01 53.48 53.73
C ARG A 214 47.20 53.22 54.66
N GLN A 215 47.80 52.02 54.60
CA GLN A 215 49.01 51.70 55.37
C GLN A 215 50.20 52.60 54.98
N VAL A 216 50.42 52.81 53.67
CA VAL A 216 51.47 53.71 53.17
C VAL A 216 51.23 55.16 53.60
N GLU A 217 49.97 55.63 53.67
CA GLU A 217 49.64 56.96 54.20
C GLU A 217 49.86 57.08 55.72
N GLN A 218 49.53 56.04 56.49
CA GLN A 218 49.82 55.98 57.93
C GLN A 218 51.32 56.02 58.20
N LEU A 219 52.11 55.20 57.50
CA LEU A 219 53.57 55.22 57.59
C LEU A 219 54.17 56.57 57.16
N LYS A 220 53.62 57.22 56.13
CA LYS A 220 54.02 58.58 55.71
C LYS A 220 53.69 59.66 56.74
N LYS A 221 52.67 59.48 57.58
CA LYS A 221 52.36 60.39 58.70
C LYS A 221 53.33 60.18 59.85
N ALA A 222 53.48 58.94 60.32
CA ALA A 222 54.44 58.58 61.38
C ALA A 222 55.88 59.01 61.04
N LEU A 223 56.31 58.88 59.77
CA LEU A 223 57.64 59.31 59.31
C LEU A 223 57.78 60.84 59.27
N LYS A 224 56.70 61.61 59.05
CA LYS A 224 56.71 63.07 59.21
C LYS A 224 56.77 63.47 60.67
N GLU A 225 55.92 62.88 61.51
CA GLU A 225 55.86 63.12 62.96
C GLU A 225 57.25 62.86 63.58
N GLN A 226 57.87 61.71 63.30
CA GLN A 226 59.25 61.42 63.72
C GLN A 226 60.28 62.43 63.17
N LYS A 227 60.14 62.92 61.94
CA LYS A 227 61.05 63.96 61.41
C LYS A 227 60.87 65.30 62.12
N GLU A 228 59.64 65.70 62.39
CA GLU A 228 59.33 66.93 63.11
C GLU A 228 59.84 66.87 64.57
N GLU A 229 59.78 65.67 65.19
CA GLU A 229 60.43 65.35 66.48
C GLU A 229 61.96 65.41 66.39
N TYR A 230 62.60 64.71 65.43
CA TYR A 230 64.06 64.75 65.25
C TYR A 230 64.57 66.17 64.96
N ASP A 231 63.93 66.91 64.06
CA ASP A 231 64.26 68.30 63.77
C ASP A 231 64.10 69.19 65.01
N ALA A 232 63.15 68.89 65.91
CA ALA A 232 62.98 69.61 67.17
C ALA A 232 64.08 69.27 68.18
N VAL A 233 64.48 68.00 68.28
CA VAL A 233 65.63 67.57 69.11
C VAL A 233 66.92 68.21 68.61
N VAL A 234 67.16 68.25 67.29
CA VAL A 234 68.33 68.94 66.69
C VAL A 234 68.28 70.43 66.97
N ARG A 235 67.15 71.12 66.74
CA ARG A 235 67.00 72.56 67.06
C ARG A 235 67.25 72.87 68.54
N ASN A 236 66.79 72.01 69.45
CA ASN A 236 67.04 72.16 70.89
C ASN A 236 68.53 71.95 71.24
N LEU A 237 69.20 71.01 70.57
CA LEU A 237 70.64 70.77 70.73
C LEU A 237 71.47 71.94 70.16
N ASP A 238 71.09 72.49 69.01
CA ASP A 238 71.72 73.68 68.42
C ASP A 238 71.60 74.90 69.34
N VAL A 239 70.43 75.13 69.94
CA VAL A 239 70.23 76.19 70.94
C VAL A 239 71.11 75.97 72.16
N SER A 240 71.14 74.76 72.72
CA SER A 240 72.02 74.43 73.85
C SER A 240 73.51 74.59 73.50
N MET A 241 73.91 74.27 72.26
CA MET A 241 75.28 74.47 71.78
C MET A 241 75.60 75.95 71.53
N MET A 242 74.64 76.77 71.11
CA MET A 242 74.77 78.23 71.09
C MET A 242 74.88 78.81 72.50
N GLU A 243 74.12 78.33 73.48
CA GLU A 243 74.25 78.72 74.89
C GLU A 243 75.64 78.36 75.45
N ILE A 244 76.13 77.15 75.18
CA ILE A 244 77.49 76.72 75.57
C ILE A 244 78.56 77.57 74.88
N ASN A 245 78.40 77.90 73.58
CA ASN A 245 79.33 78.77 72.88
C ASN A 245 79.29 80.22 73.40
N ASN A 246 78.11 80.78 73.68
CA ASN A 246 77.96 82.10 74.29
C ASN A 246 78.64 82.14 75.68
N LEU A 247 78.41 81.14 76.53
CA LEU A 247 79.09 81.01 77.83
C LEU A 247 80.61 80.85 77.69
N ARG A 248 81.08 80.20 76.63
CA ARG A 248 82.50 80.04 76.30
C ARG A 248 83.12 81.33 75.77
N GLU A 249 82.40 82.10 74.97
CA GLU A 249 82.79 83.43 74.49
C GLU A 249 82.76 84.46 75.63
N GLU A 250 81.80 84.40 76.54
CA GLU A 250 81.80 85.19 77.77
C GLU A 250 82.99 84.82 78.67
N HIS A 251 83.28 83.53 78.84
CA HIS A 251 84.47 83.07 79.58
C HIS A 251 85.77 83.50 78.89
N GLN A 252 85.85 83.47 77.55
CA GLN A 252 87.01 83.97 76.80
C GLN A 252 87.13 85.49 76.90
N ARG A 253 86.01 86.24 76.88
CA ARG A 253 86.03 87.70 77.06
C ARG A 253 86.45 88.09 78.48
N LEU A 254 85.94 87.39 79.49
CA LEU A 254 86.38 87.55 80.88
C LEU A 254 87.87 87.20 81.04
N GLN A 255 88.34 86.12 80.39
CA GLN A 255 89.76 85.78 80.38
C GLN A 255 90.60 86.86 79.70
N LEU A 256 90.17 87.41 78.57
CA LEU A 256 90.82 88.54 77.91
C LEU A 256 90.76 89.84 78.74
N ASP A 257 89.69 90.08 79.50
CA ASP A 257 89.61 91.18 80.47
C ASP A 257 90.61 90.98 81.64
N TYR A 258 90.84 89.74 82.08
CA TYR A 258 91.88 89.38 83.05
C TYR A 258 93.30 89.54 82.46
N GLU A 259 93.55 89.04 81.24
CA GLU A 259 94.84 89.18 80.56
C GLU A 259 95.16 90.65 80.24
N THR A 260 94.18 91.44 79.81
CA THR A 260 94.32 92.89 79.59
C THR A 260 94.65 93.63 80.88
N ARG A 261 94.08 93.21 82.03
CA ARG A 261 94.46 93.71 83.36
C ARG A 261 95.84 93.21 83.83
N ALA A 262 96.32 92.08 83.34
CA ALA A 262 97.66 91.58 83.63
C ALA A 262 98.76 92.33 82.85
N TYR A 263 98.44 92.90 81.67
CA TYR A 263 99.40 93.67 80.88
C TYR A 263 99.91 94.97 81.54
N ASP A 264 99.22 95.47 82.58
CA ASP A 264 99.72 96.56 83.43
C ASP A 264 100.76 96.09 84.48
N CYS A 265 101.06 94.78 84.60
CA CYS A 265 101.99 94.23 85.60
C CYS A 265 102.77 92.96 85.15
N GLY A 266 104.04 93.15 84.80
CA GLY A 266 105.08 92.18 85.20
C GLY A 266 105.58 91.16 84.16
N ALA A 267 106.61 91.59 83.43
CA ALA A 267 107.76 90.82 82.96
C ALA A 267 107.95 89.32 83.36
N VAL A 268 108.30 88.52 82.33
CA VAL A 268 109.28 87.40 82.34
C VAL A 268 108.97 86.15 83.21
N ALA A 269 108.66 85.04 82.53
CA ALA A 269 109.14 83.69 82.89
C ALA A 269 109.17 82.76 81.65
N GLU A 270 110.09 81.79 81.66
CA GLU A 270 110.46 80.92 80.53
C GLU A 270 110.03 79.46 80.79
N SER A 271 110.06 78.62 79.73
CA SER A 271 110.38 77.19 79.77
C SER A 271 109.26 76.12 79.74
N LEU A 272 109.27 75.35 78.64
CA LEU A 272 109.22 73.88 78.54
C LEU A 272 108.34 73.05 79.51
N SER A 273 107.45 72.21 78.97
CA SER A 273 107.72 70.77 78.74
C SER A 273 106.43 70.00 78.37
N ALA A 274 106.54 68.70 78.09
CA ALA A 274 105.42 67.85 77.67
C ALA A 274 105.22 66.63 78.58
N THR A 275 103.96 66.34 78.89
CA THR A 275 103.43 65.04 79.36
C THR A 275 101.99 64.97 78.82
N THR A 276 101.52 63.93 78.10
CA THR A 276 101.61 62.47 78.31
C THR A 276 100.70 62.00 79.45
N THR A 277 100.13 60.80 79.30
CA THR A 277 99.16 60.15 80.22
C THR A 277 97.75 60.79 80.16
N ASN A 278 96.60 60.15 80.46
CA ASN A 278 96.13 58.76 80.66
C ASN A 278 94.59 58.87 80.97
N ASN A 279 93.73 57.86 81.15
CA ASN A 279 93.79 56.39 81.06
C ASN A 279 92.35 55.79 81.03
N ASN A 280 92.28 54.46 80.83
CA ASN A 280 91.21 53.53 81.26
C ASN A 280 89.81 53.72 80.64
N GLY A 281 88.95 52.71 80.56
CA GLY A 281 88.99 51.28 80.92
C GLY A 281 87.59 50.68 80.68
N THR A 282 87.23 49.40 80.89
CA THR A 282 87.91 48.16 81.32
C THR A 282 86.96 47.00 80.88
N LEU A 283 87.30 45.75 80.51
CA LEU A 283 88.31 44.77 80.93
C LEU A 283 88.19 44.34 82.41
N PRO A 284 88.69 43.15 82.85
CA PRO A 284 89.14 41.94 82.13
C PRO A 284 88.74 40.58 82.82
N LEU A 285 89.42 39.48 82.44
CA LEU A 285 89.77 38.28 83.25
C LEU A 285 88.64 37.30 83.68
N GLY A 286 88.92 36.03 84.02
CA GLY A 286 90.18 35.25 83.99
C GLY A 286 89.87 33.73 84.07
N ASN A 287 90.63 32.81 83.46
CA ASN A 287 92.00 32.33 83.76
C ASN A 287 92.13 31.38 84.98
N GLN A 288 92.38 30.09 84.72
CA GLN A 288 93.11 29.03 85.49
C GLN A 288 92.72 27.65 84.88
N GLN A 289 93.55 26.62 84.62
CA GLN A 289 94.64 25.97 85.40
C GLN A 289 94.09 25.24 86.66
N ASP A 290 94.44 24.00 87.01
CA ASP A 290 95.59 23.13 86.66
C ASP A 290 95.36 21.65 87.13
N GLU A 291 96.35 20.74 86.92
CA GLU A 291 96.66 19.47 87.65
C GLU A 291 95.83 18.14 87.53
N VAL A 292 96.44 17.13 86.88
CA VAL A 292 96.89 15.75 87.30
C VAL A 292 96.06 14.79 88.24
N ASP A 293 96.36 13.47 88.10
CA ASP A 293 96.14 12.28 88.98
C ASP A 293 94.82 11.48 88.78
N ASP A 294 94.79 10.25 88.21
CA ASP A 294 95.33 8.90 88.56
C ASP A 294 94.37 8.05 89.43
N GLY A 295 94.47 6.71 89.34
CA GLY A 295 93.74 5.75 90.19
C GLY A 295 92.76 4.81 89.46
N SER A 296 93.19 3.59 89.16
CA SER A 296 92.32 2.53 88.60
C SER A 296 91.43 1.87 89.66
N GLU A 297 90.27 1.34 89.27
CA GLU A 297 89.88 -0.03 89.66
C GLU A 297 88.76 -0.66 88.78
N LYS A 298 88.35 -1.90 89.07
CA LYS A 298 87.50 -2.75 88.20
C LYS A 298 86.21 -3.19 88.92
N GLY A 299 85.10 -3.39 88.18
CA GLY A 299 84.22 -4.54 88.48
C GLY A 299 82.72 -4.48 88.16
N SER A 300 82.33 -5.14 87.06
CA SER A 300 81.09 -5.94 86.89
C SER A 300 79.71 -5.27 86.80
N ALA A 301 78.77 -6.04 86.22
CA ALA A 301 77.32 -5.80 86.03
C ALA A 301 76.90 -4.60 85.14
N ALA A 302 76.05 -4.70 84.12
CA ALA A 302 75.72 -5.69 83.07
C ALA A 302 74.34 -5.30 82.47
N ASP A 303 74.24 -5.33 81.13
CA ASP A 303 73.05 -5.70 80.35
C ASP A 303 71.76 -4.84 80.41
N VAL A 304 71.85 -3.52 80.64
CA VAL A 304 70.73 -2.58 80.34
C VAL A 304 71.17 -1.28 79.65
N GLU A 305 72.36 -0.75 79.93
CA GLU A 305 72.78 0.60 79.50
C GLU A 305 73.45 0.64 78.10
N SER A 306 73.82 -0.52 77.55
CA SER A 306 74.58 -0.65 76.29
C SER A 306 73.89 -0.01 75.08
N ASP A 307 72.57 -0.01 75.05
CA ASP A 307 71.80 0.38 73.86
C ASP A 307 71.63 1.89 73.80
N LEU A 308 71.51 2.56 74.95
CA LEU A 308 71.53 4.02 75.07
C LEU A 308 72.92 4.61 74.81
N LEU A 309 73.99 3.93 75.24
CA LEU A 309 75.38 4.33 74.96
C LEU A 309 75.82 4.06 73.50
N ASN A 310 75.18 3.11 72.80
CA ASN A 310 75.43 2.88 71.38
C ASN A 310 74.89 4.00 70.47
N ILE A 311 73.77 4.65 70.82
CA ILE A 311 73.16 5.71 70.01
C ILE A 311 74.12 6.88 69.73
N PRO A 312 74.77 7.53 70.72
CA PRO A 312 75.72 8.61 70.46
C PRO A 312 76.99 8.12 69.74
N ALA A 313 77.42 6.88 69.98
CA ALA A 313 78.58 6.28 69.31
C ALA A 313 78.32 5.97 67.82
N GLN A 314 77.08 5.62 67.46
CA GLN A 314 76.66 5.46 66.07
C GLN A 314 76.46 6.83 65.40
N LEU A 315 75.87 7.81 66.11
CA LEU A 315 75.71 9.17 65.58
C LEU A 315 77.05 9.87 65.30
N SER A 316 78.08 9.66 66.13
CA SER A 316 79.42 10.23 65.88
C SER A 316 80.16 9.57 64.70
N GLN A 317 79.82 8.32 64.33
CA GLN A 317 80.33 7.72 63.08
C GLN A 317 79.72 8.36 61.82
N PHE A 318 78.48 8.89 61.91
CA PHE A 318 77.82 9.61 60.80
C PHE A 318 78.06 11.13 60.84
N ALA A 319 78.64 11.67 61.91
CA ALA A 319 79.00 13.09 62.05
C ALA A 319 80.43 13.25 62.60
N PRO A 320 81.48 13.19 61.74
CA PRO A 320 82.88 13.30 62.17
C PRO A 320 83.22 14.66 62.79
N ASP A 321 82.42 15.69 62.53
CA ASP A 321 82.58 17.06 63.07
C ASP A 321 81.90 17.26 64.44
N GLY A 322 81.20 16.25 64.98
CA GLY A 322 80.49 16.32 66.27
C GLY A 322 79.18 17.14 66.30
N ASP A 323 78.95 18.02 65.33
CA ASP A 323 77.74 18.85 65.21
C ASP A 323 76.49 18.04 64.83
N LEU A 324 75.83 17.46 65.83
CA LEU A 324 74.59 16.68 65.67
C LEU A 324 73.47 17.47 64.95
N THR A 325 73.42 18.79 65.12
CA THR A 325 72.45 19.69 64.47
C THR A 325 72.57 19.67 62.95
N LYS A 326 73.79 19.66 62.40
CA LYS A 326 74.03 19.59 60.94
C LYS A 326 73.59 18.24 60.37
N LEU A 327 73.78 17.17 61.13
CA LEU A 327 73.31 15.84 60.75
C LEU A 327 71.77 15.78 60.70
N VAL A 328 71.09 16.40 61.67
CA VAL A 328 69.62 16.54 61.68
C VAL A 328 69.13 17.38 60.49
N GLU A 329 69.75 18.53 60.20
CA GLU A 329 69.40 19.35 59.03
C GLU A 329 69.60 18.57 57.72
N HIS A 330 70.68 17.81 57.58
CA HIS A 330 70.93 16.96 56.41
C HIS A 330 69.88 15.85 56.27
N TYR A 331 69.51 15.18 57.36
CA TYR A 331 68.41 14.19 57.34
C TYR A 331 67.03 14.81 57.11
N GLU A 332 66.79 16.05 57.55
CA GLU A 332 65.54 16.77 57.25
C GLU A 332 65.49 17.18 55.78
N GLN A 333 66.62 17.58 55.17
CA GLN A 333 66.75 17.84 53.74
C GLN A 333 66.56 16.55 52.91
N LEU A 334 67.18 15.43 53.32
CA LEU A 334 66.92 14.11 52.73
C LEU A 334 65.46 13.69 52.89
N GLY A 335 64.84 13.98 54.04
CA GLY A 335 63.42 13.70 54.30
C GLY A 335 62.51 14.50 53.38
N LYS A 336 62.76 15.80 53.21
CA LYS A 336 62.06 16.70 52.27
C LYS A 336 62.24 16.23 50.81
N SER A 337 63.45 15.79 50.45
CA SER A 337 63.78 15.26 49.11
C SER A 337 63.09 13.91 48.84
N ASN A 338 63.15 12.96 49.78
CA ASN A 338 62.48 11.68 49.66
C ASN A 338 60.94 11.83 49.66
N PHE A 339 60.39 12.78 50.41
CA PHE A 339 58.95 13.05 50.42
C PHE A 339 58.48 13.68 49.09
N SER A 340 59.24 14.63 48.51
CA SER A 340 58.91 15.17 47.19
C SER A 340 59.06 14.13 46.08
N LEU A 341 60.08 13.26 46.15
CA LEU A 341 60.25 12.14 45.24
C LEU A 341 59.12 11.10 45.37
N TYR A 342 58.70 10.77 46.60
CA TYR A 342 57.57 9.86 46.84
C TYR A 342 56.24 10.46 46.35
N LYS A 343 56.02 11.77 46.54
CA LYS A 343 54.87 12.49 45.95
C LYS A 343 54.89 12.40 44.43
N TYR A 344 56.03 12.65 43.79
CA TYR A 344 56.19 12.55 42.34
C TYR A 344 55.98 11.12 41.81
N ILE A 345 56.47 10.10 42.53
CA ILE A 345 56.23 8.68 42.21
C ILE A 345 54.74 8.34 42.31
N ASN A 346 54.02 8.87 43.31
CA ASN A 346 52.57 8.69 43.42
C ASN A 346 51.82 9.41 42.29
N GLU A 347 52.19 10.65 41.94
CA GLU A 347 51.61 11.40 40.82
C GLU A 347 51.84 10.69 39.47
N LEU A 348 53.03 10.12 39.25
CA LEU A 348 53.31 9.25 38.10
C LEU A 348 52.50 7.94 38.14
N THR A 349 52.26 7.38 39.32
CA THR A 349 51.50 6.12 39.48
C THR A 349 50.01 6.34 39.20
N THR A 350 49.42 7.42 39.71
CA THR A 350 48.04 7.81 39.38
C THR A 350 47.91 8.17 37.89
N GLY A 351 48.88 8.92 37.34
CA GLY A 351 48.91 9.24 35.90
C GLY A 351 49.03 7.99 35.02
N ARG A 352 49.83 6.99 35.43
CA ARG A 352 49.88 5.68 34.75
C ARG A 352 48.51 5.00 34.79
N GLU A 353 47.84 4.97 35.93
CA GLU A 353 46.51 4.35 36.05
C GLU A 353 45.43 5.09 35.26
N GLU A 354 45.57 6.41 35.08
CA GLU A 354 44.72 7.23 34.20
C GLU A 354 44.94 6.86 32.73
N MET A 355 46.20 6.91 32.27
CA MET A 355 46.56 6.51 30.91
C MET A 355 46.19 5.04 30.61
N GLU A 356 46.34 4.13 31.58
CA GLU A 356 45.89 2.74 31.42
C GLU A 356 44.36 2.61 31.37
N ARG A 357 43.61 3.47 32.07
CA ARG A 357 42.14 3.51 31.98
C ARG A 357 41.71 4.04 30.61
N GLU A 358 42.38 5.06 30.08
CA GLU A 358 42.15 5.59 28.74
C GLU A 358 42.51 4.59 27.64
N ILE A 359 43.65 3.90 27.75
CA ILE A 359 44.02 2.79 26.84
C ILE A 359 42.96 1.68 26.91
N ARG A 360 42.37 1.41 28.07
CA ARG A 360 41.29 0.42 28.24
C ARG A 360 39.96 0.89 27.64
N THR A 361 39.58 2.17 27.72
CA THR A 361 38.35 2.67 27.07
C THR A 361 38.51 2.81 25.57
N LEU A 362 39.63 3.32 25.08
CA LEU A 362 39.95 3.42 23.65
C LEU A 362 39.98 2.04 22.97
N ARG A 363 40.58 1.02 23.62
CA ARG A 363 40.54 -0.36 23.10
C ARG A 363 39.12 -0.92 22.99
N LYS A 364 38.23 -0.61 23.95
CA LYS A 364 36.81 -1.02 23.88
C LYS A 364 36.09 -0.35 22.72
N ALA A 365 36.23 0.97 22.58
CA ALA A 365 35.65 1.72 21.47
C ALA A 365 36.12 1.17 20.11
N ILE A 366 37.42 0.87 19.96
CA ILE A 366 37.97 0.24 18.75
C ILE A 366 37.34 -1.14 18.49
N THR A 367 37.14 -1.99 19.51
CA THR A 367 36.47 -3.28 19.32
C THR A 367 34.98 -3.16 19.00
N GLU A 368 34.32 -2.13 19.50
CA GLU A 368 32.90 -1.83 19.21
C GLU A 368 32.75 -1.32 17.77
N GLU A 369 33.60 -0.39 17.32
CA GLU A 369 33.58 0.08 15.93
C GLU A 369 33.99 -0.99 14.91
N LEU A 370 34.97 -1.84 15.23
CA LEU A 370 35.31 -2.99 14.37
C LEU A 370 34.14 -3.99 14.26
N ALA A 371 33.33 -4.14 15.30
CA ALA A 371 32.10 -4.94 15.25
C ALA A 371 31.00 -4.26 14.42
N ASN A 372 30.86 -2.93 14.53
CA ASN A 372 29.95 -2.13 13.71
C ASN A 372 30.33 -2.21 12.22
N GLU A 373 31.61 -2.03 11.88
CA GLU A 373 32.14 -2.21 10.53
C GLU A 373 31.89 -3.62 10.00
N ALA A 374 32.10 -4.66 10.81
CA ALA A 374 31.85 -6.04 10.38
C ALA A 374 30.36 -6.31 10.10
N GLN A 375 29.44 -5.64 10.81
CA GLN A 375 28.01 -5.69 10.53
C GLN A 375 27.65 -4.88 9.27
N GLN A 376 28.21 -3.68 9.10
CA GLN A 376 28.00 -2.85 7.91
C GLN A 376 28.51 -3.55 6.64
N ARG A 377 29.71 -4.12 6.66
CA ARG A 377 30.29 -4.87 5.53
C ARG A 377 29.44 -6.09 5.14
N ARG A 378 28.81 -6.77 6.12
CA ARG A 378 27.83 -7.85 5.84
C ARG A 378 26.57 -7.30 5.19
N LEU A 379 25.97 -6.25 5.76
CA LEU A 379 24.76 -5.63 5.22
C LEU A 379 24.97 -5.06 3.80
N ILE A 380 26.15 -4.50 3.52
CA ILE A 380 26.56 -4.06 2.18
C ILE A 380 26.59 -5.27 1.25
N LYS A 381 27.26 -6.37 1.61
CA LYS A 381 27.29 -7.58 0.78
C LYS A 381 25.90 -8.19 0.57
N ASP A 382 25.07 -8.25 1.60
CA ASP A 382 23.68 -8.73 1.52
C ASP A 382 22.80 -7.87 0.59
N LEU A 383 23.20 -6.62 0.32
CA LEU A 383 22.57 -5.72 -0.65
C LEU A 383 23.20 -5.82 -2.05
N GLU A 384 24.52 -6.02 -2.14
CA GLU A 384 25.24 -6.29 -3.40
C GLU A 384 24.79 -7.60 -4.04
N ASP A 385 24.72 -8.69 -3.25
CA ASP A 385 24.24 -10.00 -3.71
C ASP A 385 22.79 -9.90 -4.24
N ARG A 386 21.91 -9.15 -3.56
CA ARG A 386 20.53 -8.89 -4.00
C ARG A 386 20.44 -7.99 -5.23
N LEU A 387 21.34 -7.03 -5.38
CA LEU A 387 21.39 -6.17 -6.55
C LEU A 387 21.70 -7.05 -7.78
N ALA A 388 22.73 -7.90 -7.68
CA ALA A 388 23.08 -8.87 -8.72
C ALA A 388 21.91 -9.81 -9.07
N GLU A 389 21.21 -10.38 -8.08
CA GLU A 389 19.99 -11.18 -8.31
C GLU A 389 18.94 -10.41 -9.13
N THR A 390 18.71 -9.12 -8.83
CA THR A 390 17.75 -8.30 -9.59
C THR A 390 18.26 -7.89 -10.96
N GLU A 391 19.56 -7.68 -11.13
CA GLU A 391 20.17 -7.34 -12.41
C GLU A 391 20.12 -8.53 -13.37
N GLU A 392 20.43 -9.75 -12.93
CA GLU A 392 20.24 -10.96 -13.75
C GLU A 392 18.79 -11.17 -14.19
N VAL A 393 17.81 -10.90 -13.30
CA VAL A 393 16.38 -11.02 -13.64
C VAL A 393 15.98 -9.95 -14.66
N LEU A 394 16.50 -8.72 -14.53
CA LEU A 394 16.28 -7.66 -15.52
C LEU A 394 16.93 -7.98 -16.87
N GLU A 395 18.12 -8.58 -16.90
CA GLU A 395 18.76 -9.03 -18.14
C GLU A 395 18.00 -10.17 -18.81
N ARG A 396 17.55 -11.17 -18.05
CA ARG A 396 16.68 -12.25 -18.55
C ARG A 396 15.39 -11.71 -19.17
N ILE A 397 14.73 -10.74 -18.51
CA ILE A 397 13.52 -10.09 -19.03
C ILE A 397 13.83 -9.23 -20.28
N ARG A 398 14.97 -8.53 -20.32
CA ARG A 398 15.40 -7.76 -21.50
C ARG A 398 15.68 -8.67 -22.71
N ALA A 399 16.34 -9.82 -22.49
CA ALA A 399 16.63 -10.80 -23.54
C ALA A 399 15.33 -11.40 -24.11
N SER A 400 14.41 -11.84 -23.25
CA SER A 400 13.06 -12.27 -23.65
C SER A 400 12.31 -11.17 -24.42
N GLY A 401 12.37 -9.93 -23.93
CA GLY A 401 11.77 -8.78 -24.62
C GLY A 401 12.36 -8.50 -26.01
N ALA A 402 13.68 -8.68 -26.18
CA ALA A 402 14.33 -8.55 -27.48
C ALA A 402 13.84 -9.61 -28.48
N VAL A 403 13.78 -10.88 -28.07
CA VAL A 403 13.26 -11.99 -28.89
C VAL A 403 11.78 -11.75 -29.25
N HIS A 404 10.95 -11.29 -28.30
CA HIS A 404 9.55 -10.96 -28.59
C HIS A 404 9.42 -9.78 -29.57
N ASN A 405 10.29 -8.77 -29.50
CA ASN A 405 10.30 -7.66 -30.44
C ASN A 405 10.75 -8.10 -31.86
N GLU A 406 11.68 -9.04 -31.96
CA GLU A 406 12.10 -9.63 -33.24
C GLU A 406 10.97 -10.45 -33.89
N VAL A 407 10.27 -11.28 -33.12
CA VAL A 407 9.07 -11.99 -33.57
C VAL A 407 7.95 -11.03 -33.96
N LEU A 408 7.74 -9.94 -33.22
CA LEU A 408 6.78 -8.90 -33.62
C LEU A 408 7.20 -8.16 -34.90
N ALA A 409 8.51 -8.00 -35.16
CA ALA A 409 9.02 -7.40 -36.38
C ALA A 409 8.85 -8.31 -37.62
N SER A 410 9.06 -9.62 -37.48
CA SER A 410 8.84 -10.58 -38.58
C SER A 410 7.35 -10.74 -38.90
N VAL A 411 6.49 -10.91 -37.88
CA VAL A 411 5.03 -10.94 -38.02
C VAL A 411 4.51 -9.62 -38.62
N ARG A 412 5.10 -8.48 -38.22
CA ARG A 412 4.81 -7.19 -38.85
C ARG A 412 5.13 -7.22 -40.36
N SER A 413 6.32 -7.67 -40.78
CA SER A 413 6.69 -7.71 -42.20
C SER A 413 5.69 -8.55 -43.00
N ALA A 414 5.39 -9.76 -42.53
CA ALA A 414 4.39 -10.65 -43.13
C ALA A 414 3.00 -9.98 -43.24
N THR A 415 2.55 -9.21 -42.24
CA THR A 415 1.30 -8.44 -42.37
C THR A 415 1.41 -7.26 -43.34
N GLU A 416 2.54 -6.57 -43.42
CA GLU A 416 2.77 -5.52 -44.44
C GLU A 416 2.91 -6.10 -45.85
N GLU A 417 3.27 -7.37 -46.01
CA GLU A 417 3.31 -8.10 -47.29
C GLU A 417 1.90 -8.56 -47.70
N VAL A 418 1.21 -9.33 -46.85
CA VAL A 418 -0.17 -9.80 -47.10
C VAL A 418 -1.15 -8.66 -47.36
N PHE A 419 -0.98 -7.51 -46.68
CA PHE A 419 -1.78 -6.31 -46.95
C PHE A 419 -1.64 -5.81 -48.40
N LYS A 420 -0.42 -5.85 -48.95
CA LYS A 420 -0.11 -5.45 -50.34
C LYS A 420 -0.65 -6.49 -51.33
N GLU A 421 -0.43 -7.78 -51.08
CA GLU A 421 -0.85 -8.86 -51.98
C GLU A 421 -2.38 -8.95 -52.17
N LEU A 422 -3.15 -8.78 -51.08
CA LEU A 422 -4.61 -8.75 -51.13
C LEU A 422 -5.18 -7.46 -51.77
N GLY A 423 -4.31 -6.52 -52.15
CA GLY A 423 -4.69 -5.22 -52.68
C GLY A 423 -5.56 -4.45 -51.69
N CYS A 424 -5.18 -4.43 -50.41
CA CYS A 424 -5.88 -3.65 -49.40
C CYS A 424 -5.67 -2.15 -49.66
N SER A 425 -6.70 -1.34 -49.39
CA SER A 425 -6.68 0.09 -49.70
C SER A 425 -5.72 0.84 -48.78
N THR A 426 -4.57 1.26 -49.31
CA THR A 426 -3.59 2.12 -48.61
C THR A 426 -4.19 3.50 -48.27
N GLU A 427 -5.10 4.00 -49.11
CA GLU A 427 -5.91 5.19 -48.84
C GLU A 427 -6.76 5.01 -47.57
N ASP A 428 -7.49 3.90 -47.45
CA ASP A 428 -8.39 3.70 -46.30
C ASP A 428 -7.63 3.32 -45.03
N ALA A 429 -6.50 2.60 -45.12
CA ALA A 429 -5.58 2.46 -44.01
C ALA A 429 -5.03 3.82 -43.54
N ARG A 430 -4.55 4.68 -44.46
CA ARG A 430 -4.05 6.02 -44.11
C ARG A 430 -5.15 6.90 -43.50
N ARG A 431 -6.41 6.77 -43.95
CA ARG A 431 -7.57 7.54 -43.43
C ARG A 431 -8.08 7.06 -42.07
N LEU A 432 -8.15 5.74 -41.85
CA LEU A 432 -8.70 5.14 -40.63
C LEU A 432 -7.66 5.02 -39.51
N LEU A 433 -6.40 4.75 -39.88
CA LEU A 433 -5.32 4.36 -38.97
C LEU A 433 -4.25 5.44 -38.79
N GLY A 434 -4.37 6.56 -39.52
CA GLY A 434 -3.42 7.68 -39.52
C GLY A 434 -1.99 7.34 -39.99
N SER A 435 -1.77 6.11 -40.44
CA SER A 435 -0.47 5.52 -40.71
C SER A 435 -0.54 4.59 -41.92
N GLU A 436 0.53 4.58 -42.71
CA GLU A 436 0.65 3.82 -43.97
C GLU A 436 1.45 2.52 -43.79
N ARG A 437 2.03 2.31 -42.60
CA ARG A 437 2.82 1.14 -42.22
C ARG A 437 2.36 0.61 -40.86
N CYS A 438 2.55 -0.68 -40.65
CA CYS A 438 1.94 -1.48 -39.59
C CYS A 438 2.67 -1.30 -38.24
N THR A 439 2.47 -0.17 -37.56
CA THR A 439 3.05 0.06 -36.22
C THR A 439 2.40 -0.86 -35.17
N GLU A 440 3.13 -1.23 -34.12
CA GLU A 440 2.67 -2.14 -33.05
C GLU A 440 1.28 -1.79 -32.49
N SER A 441 1.04 -0.50 -32.22
CA SER A 441 -0.23 0.06 -31.73
C SER A 441 -1.42 -0.06 -32.70
N VAL A 442 -1.15 -0.40 -33.96
CA VAL A 442 -2.09 -0.41 -35.09
C VAL A 442 -2.14 -1.80 -35.76
N HIS A 443 -1.23 -2.72 -35.42
CA HIS A 443 -1.07 -4.03 -36.05
C HIS A 443 -2.37 -4.87 -36.09
N LEU A 444 -3.10 -4.92 -34.97
CA LEU A 444 -4.43 -5.56 -34.88
C LEU A 444 -5.48 -4.92 -35.81
N GLN A 445 -5.33 -3.64 -36.14
CA GLN A 445 -6.26 -2.90 -37.00
C GLN A 445 -5.93 -3.14 -38.49
N PHE A 446 -4.64 -3.28 -38.85
CA PHE A 446 -4.23 -3.76 -40.16
C PHE A 446 -4.73 -5.20 -40.44
N LEU A 447 -4.64 -6.09 -39.44
CA LEU A 447 -5.22 -7.44 -39.52
C LEU A 447 -6.74 -7.41 -39.76
N GLY A 448 -7.49 -6.53 -39.07
CA GLY A 448 -8.92 -6.35 -39.32
C GLY A 448 -9.27 -5.90 -40.75
N LEU A 449 -8.46 -5.01 -41.34
CA LEU A 449 -8.64 -4.61 -42.75
C LEU A 449 -8.30 -5.75 -43.73
N ILE A 450 -7.30 -6.58 -43.41
CA ILE A 450 -6.98 -7.81 -44.16
C ILE A 450 -8.16 -8.78 -44.12
N GLU A 451 -8.77 -9.01 -42.95
CA GLU A 451 -9.94 -9.88 -42.80
C GLU A 451 -11.16 -9.37 -43.60
N GLU A 452 -11.50 -8.08 -43.49
CA GLU A 452 -12.61 -7.49 -44.26
C GLU A 452 -12.37 -7.63 -45.77
N ARG A 453 -11.14 -7.37 -46.24
CA ARG A 453 -10.76 -7.50 -47.65
C ARG A 453 -10.85 -8.95 -48.13
N ALA A 454 -10.32 -9.90 -47.37
CA ALA A 454 -10.35 -11.33 -47.71
C ALA A 454 -11.78 -11.88 -47.73
N LEU A 455 -12.62 -11.49 -46.78
CA LEU A 455 -14.05 -11.82 -46.75
C LEU A 455 -14.79 -11.23 -47.96
N GLY A 456 -14.49 -10.00 -48.34
CA GLY A 456 -15.02 -9.37 -49.55
C GLY A 456 -14.66 -10.13 -50.82
N ILE A 457 -13.39 -10.53 -50.96
CA ILE A 457 -12.91 -11.35 -52.09
C ILE A 457 -13.66 -12.69 -52.13
N MET A 458 -13.70 -13.44 -51.02
CA MET A 458 -14.42 -14.73 -50.95
C MET A 458 -15.92 -14.60 -51.24
N CYS A 459 -16.58 -13.54 -50.77
CA CYS A 459 -17.98 -13.26 -51.08
C CYS A 459 -18.19 -12.99 -52.58
N SER A 460 -17.32 -12.19 -53.20
CA SER A 460 -17.39 -11.92 -54.64
C SER A 460 -17.15 -13.19 -55.48
N TYR A 461 -16.19 -14.03 -55.09
CA TYR A 461 -15.91 -15.31 -55.75
C TYR A 461 -17.08 -16.31 -55.62
N ARG A 462 -17.71 -16.41 -54.44
CA ARG A 462 -18.94 -17.22 -54.24
C ARG A 462 -20.12 -16.71 -55.09
N MET A 463 -20.28 -15.39 -55.21
CA MET A 463 -21.31 -14.81 -56.09
C MET A 463 -20.99 -15.01 -57.57
N HIS A 464 -19.71 -14.97 -57.96
CA HIS A 464 -19.26 -15.31 -59.31
C HIS A 464 -19.57 -16.78 -59.64
N LEU A 465 -19.15 -17.73 -58.79
CA LEU A 465 -19.47 -19.16 -58.94
C LEU A 465 -20.98 -19.40 -59.08
N ARG A 466 -21.81 -18.79 -58.22
CA ARG A 466 -23.27 -18.90 -58.30
C ARG A 466 -23.84 -18.31 -59.60
N ARG A 467 -23.25 -17.23 -60.11
CA ARG A 467 -23.62 -16.61 -61.40
C ARG A 467 -23.18 -17.49 -62.59
N SER A 468 -22.00 -18.10 -62.54
CA SER A 468 -21.51 -19.05 -63.56
C SER A 468 -22.19 -20.42 -63.52
N ALA A 469 -22.87 -20.78 -62.42
CA ALA A 469 -23.84 -21.87 -62.42
C ALA A 469 -25.11 -21.45 -63.18
N LEU A 470 -25.75 -20.34 -62.76
CA LEU A 470 -26.96 -19.81 -63.39
C LEU A 470 -26.83 -19.45 -64.88
N PHE A 471 -25.62 -19.19 -65.39
CA PHE A 471 -25.40 -19.04 -66.83
C PHE A 471 -25.36 -20.38 -67.58
N ARG A 472 -24.71 -21.41 -67.02
CA ARG A 472 -24.74 -22.78 -67.60
C ARG A 472 -26.14 -23.38 -67.58
N ASP A 473 -26.90 -23.12 -66.52
CA ASP A 473 -28.32 -23.51 -66.43
C ASP A 473 -29.15 -22.86 -67.56
N LYS A 474 -28.85 -21.60 -67.91
CA LYS A 474 -29.54 -20.85 -68.98
C LYS A 474 -29.10 -21.21 -70.39
N GLU A 475 -27.85 -21.61 -70.59
CA GLU A 475 -27.39 -22.19 -71.86
C GLU A 475 -28.16 -23.50 -72.17
N TRP A 476 -28.62 -24.21 -71.14
CA TRP A 476 -29.45 -25.42 -71.26
C TRP A 476 -30.96 -25.14 -71.49
N GLU A 477 -31.45 -23.94 -71.13
CA GLU A 477 -32.83 -23.51 -71.41
C GLU A 477 -32.97 -22.79 -72.77
N GLY A 478 -31.92 -22.09 -73.23
CA GLY A 478 -31.94 -21.30 -74.47
C GLY A 478 -32.16 -22.12 -75.74
N ASP A 479 -31.84 -23.41 -75.72
CA ASP A 479 -31.94 -24.32 -76.87
C ASP A 479 -33.35 -24.95 -77.06
N LYS A 480 -34.37 -24.46 -76.32
CA LYS A 480 -35.71 -25.09 -76.27
C LYS A 480 -36.89 -24.23 -76.72
N THR A 481 -36.70 -22.95 -77.04
CA THR A 481 -37.81 -22.05 -77.40
C THR A 481 -38.07 -21.97 -78.91
N SER A 482 -38.43 -23.10 -79.55
CA SER A 482 -38.72 -23.13 -80.99
C SER A 482 -39.64 -24.25 -81.51
N LEU A 483 -40.70 -24.67 -80.78
CA LEU A 483 -41.90 -25.27 -81.41
C LEU A 483 -43.21 -25.08 -80.62
N GLN A 484 -44.32 -25.38 -81.28
CA GLN A 484 -45.68 -24.84 -81.08
C GLN A 484 -46.55 -25.52 -80.00
N ASP A 485 -47.56 -24.76 -79.55
CA ASP A 485 -48.97 -25.10 -79.28
C ASP A 485 -49.38 -26.54 -78.86
N GLY A 486 -50.19 -26.66 -77.79
CA GLY A 486 -50.91 -27.93 -77.52
C GLY A 486 -51.51 -28.10 -76.11
N THR A 487 -52.67 -27.48 -75.85
CA THR A 487 -53.52 -27.64 -74.65
C THR A 487 -53.68 -29.07 -74.09
N GLY A 488 -53.66 -29.25 -72.74
CA GLY A 488 -54.36 -30.40 -72.13
C GLY A 488 -54.09 -30.79 -70.66
N ILE A 489 -55.01 -30.40 -69.75
CA ILE A 489 -55.54 -31.20 -68.61
C ILE A 489 -54.65 -31.54 -67.38
N LEU A 490 -55.17 -31.14 -66.20
CA LEU A 490 -55.11 -31.71 -64.82
C LEU A 490 -54.08 -32.83 -64.47
N GLY A 491 -53.41 -32.84 -63.30
CA GLY A 491 -53.42 -31.93 -62.14
C GLY A 491 -53.05 -32.62 -60.80
N VAL A 492 -53.23 -31.89 -59.68
CA VAL A 492 -53.23 -32.30 -58.24
C VAL A 492 -51.89 -32.64 -57.54
N ASP A 493 -51.89 -32.33 -56.24
CA ASP A 493 -51.03 -32.76 -55.11
C ASP A 493 -49.51 -32.49 -55.05
N ALA A 494 -49.15 -31.64 -54.08
CA ALA A 494 -47.81 -31.53 -53.52
C ALA A 494 -47.87 -31.81 -52.01
N SER A 495 -47.10 -32.77 -51.50
CA SER A 495 -47.08 -33.13 -50.08
C SER A 495 -45.72 -33.62 -49.58
N ALA A 496 -45.33 -33.11 -48.42
CA ALA A 496 -44.52 -33.74 -47.37
C ALA A 496 -43.04 -34.18 -47.63
N CYS A 497 -42.16 -33.57 -46.82
CA CYS A 497 -41.22 -34.26 -45.91
C CYS A 497 -39.91 -34.90 -46.41
N SER A 498 -38.82 -34.19 -46.12
CA SER A 498 -37.67 -34.62 -45.29
C SER A 498 -36.84 -35.88 -45.65
N GLY A 499 -35.58 -35.63 -46.05
CA GLY A 499 -34.42 -35.93 -45.20
C GLY A 499 -33.71 -37.30 -45.32
N GLY A 500 -32.38 -37.27 -45.10
CA GLY A 500 -31.66 -38.39 -44.49
C GLY A 500 -30.73 -39.25 -45.38
N THR A 501 -29.42 -38.97 -45.27
CA THR A 501 -28.31 -39.96 -45.16
C THR A 501 -27.98 -40.99 -46.27
N LEU A 502 -26.69 -40.95 -46.66
CA LEU A 502 -25.75 -42.09 -46.88
C LEU A 502 -26.01 -43.12 -48.01
N ARG A 503 -25.05 -43.22 -48.93
CA ARG A 503 -24.24 -44.45 -49.12
C ARG A 503 -22.90 -44.15 -49.81
N GLU A 504 -21.91 -45.02 -49.60
CA GLU A 504 -20.60 -45.07 -50.27
C GLU A 504 -20.67 -45.83 -51.60
N GLU A 505 -19.69 -45.66 -52.49
CA GLU A 505 -19.15 -46.78 -53.29
C GLU A 505 -17.69 -46.51 -53.73
N THR A 506 -16.97 -47.57 -54.10
CA THR A 506 -15.50 -47.63 -54.19
C THR A 506 -14.98 -47.92 -55.59
N THR A 507 -13.72 -47.60 -55.88
CA THR A 507 -12.86 -48.42 -56.77
C THR A 507 -11.37 -48.06 -56.63
N GLU A 508 -10.51 -49.03 -56.91
CA GLU A 508 -9.04 -48.96 -56.79
C GLU A 508 -8.36 -48.84 -58.17
N VAL A 509 -7.05 -48.58 -58.22
CA VAL A 509 -6.04 -49.44 -58.91
C VAL A 509 -4.63 -48.80 -58.91
N SER A 510 -3.61 -49.65 -58.73
CA SER A 510 -2.16 -49.44 -58.94
C SER A 510 -1.62 -50.68 -59.68
N PRO A 511 -0.39 -50.77 -60.24
CA PRO A 511 0.89 -50.22 -59.74
C PRO A 511 1.68 -49.50 -60.89
N ALA A 512 3.02 -49.40 -61.03
CA ALA A 512 4.12 -50.12 -60.39
C ALA A 512 5.52 -49.43 -60.41
N SER A 513 6.42 -50.10 -59.68
CA SER A 513 7.82 -49.85 -59.34
C SER A 513 8.88 -49.97 -60.46
N ALA A 514 10.02 -49.28 -60.27
CA ALA A 514 11.39 -49.79 -60.50
C ALA A 514 12.42 -48.92 -59.74
N GLU A 515 13.58 -49.49 -59.38
CA GLU A 515 14.63 -48.85 -58.55
C GLU A 515 15.95 -48.67 -59.33
N ILE A 516 16.93 -47.93 -58.76
CA ILE A 516 18.37 -48.29 -58.65
C ILE A 516 19.19 -47.16 -57.97
N ALA A 517 20.24 -47.52 -57.20
CA ALA A 517 21.19 -46.63 -56.51
C ALA A 517 22.52 -46.48 -57.31
N GLY A 518 23.54 -45.67 -56.96
CA GLY A 518 23.82 -44.76 -55.84
C GLY A 518 25.34 -44.43 -55.76
N ALA A 519 25.75 -43.46 -54.92
CA ALA A 519 27.14 -42.95 -54.72
C ALA A 519 27.80 -42.28 -55.96
N GLY A 520 28.84 -41.44 -55.87
CA GLY A 520 29.46 -40.75 -54.72
C GLY A 520 30.94 -40.37 -54.98
N GLY A 521 31.38 -39.16 -54.58
CA GLY A 521 32.82 -38.81 -54.43
C GLY A 521 33.40 -37.61 -55.22
N GLU A 522 34.03 -36.70 -54.47
CA GLU A 522 35.21 -35.85 -54.77
C GLU A 522 35.20 -34.74 -55.85
N VAL A 523 36.10 -33.76 -55.64
CA VAL A 523 36.14 -32.38 -56.19
C VAL A 523 37.63 -31.93 -56.11
N PRO A 524 38.30 -31.41 -57.18
CA PRO A 524 38.21 -29.98 -57.52
C PRO A 524 38.46 -29.58 -59.00
N GLY A 525 38.35 -28.28 -59.30
CA GLY A 525 38.84 -27.65 -60.53
C GLY A 525 38.59 -26.13 -60.58
N GLU A 526 39.63 -25.31 -60.78
CA GLU A 526 39.53 -23.84 -60.83
C GLU A 526 39.21 -23.31 -62.25
N SER A 527 38.46 -22.20 -62.37
CA SER A 527 39.03 -20.93 -62.90
C SER A 527 38.02 -19.77 -63.19
N VAL A 528 38.26 -18.62 -62.53
CA VAL A 528 38.42 -17.27 -63.12
C VAL A 528 37.25 -16.55 -63.88
N LYS A 529 36.79 -15.43 -63.28
CA LYS A 529 36.10 -14.20 -63.83
C LYS A 529 34.64 -14.31 -64.32
N GLY A 530 33.81 -13.30 -63.98
CA GLY A 530 32.42 -13.23 -64.50
C GLY A 530 31.56 -11.95 -64.40
N THR A 531 31.77 -11.01 -63.47
CA THR A 531 31.03 -9.71 -63.35
C THR A 531 29.50 -9.73 -63.05
N VAL A 532 28.96 -8.54 -62.76
CA VAL A 532 27.54 -8.15 -62.54
C VAL A 532 26.96 -8.51 -61.16
N ALA A 533 26.23 -7.56 -60.58
CA ALA A 533 25.53 -7.68 -59.32
C ALA A 533 24.01 -7.52 -59.53
N THR A 534 23.22 -8.36 -58.85
CA THR A 534 21.77 -8.25 -58.67
C THR A 534 21.41 -8.70 -57.25
N ALA A 535 20.26 -8.26 -56.75
CA ALA A 535 19.79 -8.57 -55.40
C ALA A 535 19.03 -9.92 -55.33
N ASP A 536 18.34 -10.12 -54.20
CA ASP A 536 17.26 -11.08 -53.97
C ASP A 536 17.64 -12.57 -53.84
N ASN A 537 18.03 -12.96 -52.62
CA ASN A 537 17.31 -14.00 -51.86
C ASN A 537 17.85 -14.12 -50.42
N MET A 538 16.97 -13.98 -49.43
CA MET A 538 17.16 -14.53 -48.08
C MET A 538 15.91 -15.34 -47.71
N TYR A 539 16.02 -16.65 -47.91
CA TYR A 539 15.06 -17.60 -47.36
C TYR A 539 15.45 -17.85 -45.90
N VAL A 540 14.54 -17.63 -44.96
CA VAL A 540 14.72 -18.02 -43.55
C VAL A 540 14.08 -19.39 -43.38
N ASP A 541 14.80 -20.33 -42.76
CA ASP A 541 14.35 -21.72 -42.68
C ASP A 541 13.27 -21.86 -41.60
N GLU A 542 12.06 -22.31 -42.00
CA GLU A 542 10.89 -22.38 -41.11
C GLU A 542 11.12 -23.31 -39.90
N GLN A 543 12.08 -24.24 -40.03
CA GLN A 543 12.39 -25.24 -39.02
C GLN A 543 13.06 -24.67 -37.77
N GLU A 544 13.95 -23.67 -37.90
CA GLU A 544 14.62 -23.04 -36.75
C GLU A 544 13.62 -22.30 -35.86
N VAL A 545 12.63 -21.63 -36.49
CA VAL A 545 11.55 -20.92 -35.77
C VAL A 545 10.65 -21.91 -35.03
N GLU A 546 10.36 -23.08 -35.62
CA GLU A 546 9.54 -24.10 -34.97
C GLU A 546 10.27 -24.79 -33.80
N GLU A 547 11.59 -24.96 -33.84
CA GLU A 547 12.37 -25.48 -32.71
C GLU A 547 12.45 -24.47 -31.55
N LEU A 548 12.66 -23.17 -31.84
CA LEU A 548 12.67 -22.13 -30.81
C LEU A 548 11.31 -22.00 -30.09
N LEU A 549 10.20 -22.13 -30.82
CA LEU A 549 8.85 -22.19 -30.24
C LEU A 549 8.64 -23.43 -29.35
N LYS A 550 9.22 -24.58 -29.72
CA LYS A 550 9.16 -25.82 -28.91
C LYS A 550 10.02 -25.72 -27.64
N GLN A 551 11.18 -25.04 -27.69
CA GLN A 551 11.99 -24.76 -26.51
C GLN A 551 11.28 -23.79 -25.55
N ALA A 552 10.73 -22.67 -26.05
CA ALA A 552 9.97 -21.72 -25.23
C ALA A 552 8.74 -22.35 -24.55
N ALA A 553 8.10 -23.34 -25.19
CA ALA A 553 7.00 -24.11 -24.59
C ALA A 553 7.46 -25.08 -23.48
N ALA A 554 8.71 -25.54 -23.50
CA ALA A 554 9.26 -26.48 -22.53
C ALA A 554 9.64 -25.83 -21.18
N GLU A 555 9.98 -24.53 -21.18
CA GLU A 555 10.42 -23.80 -19.97
C GLU A 555 9.27 -23.41 -19.00
N GLY A 556 8.02 -23.81 -19.30
CA GLY A 556 6.96 -23.90 -18.29
C GLY A 556 6.31 -22.61 -17.81
N ILE A 557 6.55 -21.47 -18.49
CA ILE A 557 6.02 -20.15 -18.11
C ILE A 557 4.55 -19.96 -18.56
N LEU A 558 3.66 -20.86 -18.12
CA LEU A 558 2.22 -20.83 -18.46
C LEU A 558 1.29 -20.99 -17.24
N SER A 559 1.77 -20.65 -16.05
CA SER A 559 1.03 -20.79 -14.78
C SER A 559 0.68 -19.47 -14.07
N PHE A 560 0.99 -18.28 -14.65
CA PHE A 560 0.85 -17.00 -13.92
C PHE A 560 0.32 -15.76 -14.71
N ILE A 561 -0.67 -15.92 -15.59
CA ILE A 561 -1.79 -14.93 -15.70
C ILE A 561 -3.11 -15.70 -15.87
N SER A 562 -4.05 -15.52 -14.94
CA SER A 562 -5.42 -16.04 -15.08
C SER A 562 -6.28 -15.08 -15.91
N VAL A 563 -6.12 -15.14 -17.25
CA VAL A 563 -6.87 -14.30 -18.18
C VAL A 563 -8.36 -14.65 -18.14
N LYS A 564 -9.18 -13.75 -17.58
CA LYS A 564 -10.63 -13.80 -17.76
C LYS A 564 -10.95 -13.54 -19.24
N LYS A 565 -11.48 -14.53 -19.95
CA LYS A 565 -11.93 -14.37 -21.35
C LYS A 565 -13.13 -13.41 -21.40
N GLY A 566 -12.94 -12.23 -22.02
CA GLY A 566 -14.03 -11.27 -22.23
C GLY A 566 -13.60 -9.80 -22.24
N ALA A 567 -12.73 -9.41 -23.18
CA ALA A 567 -12.43 -8.01 -23.47
C ALA A 567 -12.35 -7.80 -24.99
N SER A 568 -12.86 -6.69 -25.49
CA SER A 568 -12.83 -6.31 -26.91
C SER A 568 -11.88 -5.11 -27.12
N ALA A 569 -11.29 -5.00 -28.32
CA ALA A 569 -10.25 -4.01 -28.63
C ALA A 569 -10.71 -2.53 -28.57
N SER A 570 -12.01 -2.27 -28.37
CA SER A 570 -12.59 -0.92 -28.32
C SER A 570 -12.16 -0.05 -27.13
N GLN A 571 -11.61 -0.62 -26.05
CA GLN A 571 -11.25 0.14 -24.84
C GLN A 571 -9.94 0.96 -24.92
N PHE A 572 -9.11 0.79 -25.97
CA PHE A 572 -7.78 1.42 -26.04
C PHE A 572 -7.66 2.67 -26.93
N VAL A 573 -8.74 3.13 -27.56
CA VAL A 573 -8.72 4.33 -28.43
C VAL A 573 -8.76 5.61 -27.58
N ARG A 574 -7.59 6.10 -27.15
CA ARG A 574 -7.46 7.46 -26.58
C ARG A 574 -7.41 8.50 -27.70
N GLN A 575 -8.54 9.16 -27.93
CA GLN A 575 -8.65 10.27 -28.87
C GLN A 575 -7.81 11.48 -28.41
N ALA A 576 -6.97 12.02 -29.29
CA ALA A 576 -6.10 13.15 -28.98
C ALA A 576 -6.85 14.49 -29.10
N CYS A 577 -6.84 15.28 -28.03
CA CYS A 577 -7.34 16.67 -28.02
C CYS A 577 -6.35 17.57 -27.26
N LEU A 578 -5.61 18.39 -28.01
CA LEU A 578 -4.84 19.52 -27.44
C LEU A 578 -5.77 20.71 -27.19
N PRO A 579 -5.71 21.41 -26.04
CA PRO A 579 -6.50 22.61 -25.82
C PRO A 579 -6.01 23.79 -26.67
N SER A 580 -6.91 24.38 -27.45
CA SER A 580 -6.64 25.59 -28.26
C SER A 580 -6.42 26.84 -27.40
N VAL A 581 -5.59 27.76 -27.90
CA VAL A 581 -5.36 29.07 -27.27
C VAL A 581 -6.60 29.97 -27.35
N HIS A 582 -6.91 30.65 -26.25
CA HIS A 582 -7.67 31.91 -26.28
C HIS A 582 -7.15 32.89 -25.22
N PHE A 583 -6.62 34.02 -25.68
CA PHE A 583 -6.25 35.16 -24.85
C PHE A 583 -7.43 36.15 -24.77
N CYS A 584 -7.75 36.59 -23.56
CA CYS A 584 -8.45 37.84 -23.19
C CYS A 584 -8.72 37.77 -21.67
N GLY A 585 -8.26 38.70 -20.83
CA GLY A 585 -7.36 39.84 -21.05
C GLY A 585 -7.38 40.68 -19.77
N ASP A 586 -6.22 41.13 -19.28
CA ASP A 586 -6.12 41.92 -18.04
C ASP A 586 -4.84 42.78 -18.11
N ASP A 587 -4.95 43.95 -18.75
CA ASP A 587 -3.85 44.90 -18.93
C ASP A 587 -3.75 45.87 -17.74
N GLY A 588 -2.55 45.99 -17.16
CA GLY A 588 -2.19 47.17 -16.35
C GLY A 588 -2.02 46.96 -14.84
N VAL A 589 -0.93 46.32 -14.44
CA VAL A 589 -0.09 46.83 -13.33
C VAL A 589 1.36 46.85 -13.83
N GLU A 590 2.09 47.91 -13.49
CA GLU A 590 3.41 48.22 -14.05
C GLU A 590 4.51 47.27 -13.55
N VAL A 591 5.47 46.95 -14.43
CA VAL A 591 6.74 46.33 -14.04
C VAL A 591 7.66 47.43 -13.52
N MET A 592 7.82 47.50 -12.20
CA MET A 592 9.00 48.10 -11.58
C MET A 592 10.05 47.00 -11.44
N GLU A 593 11.22 47.22 -12.05
CA GLU A 593 12.43 46.44 -11.75
C GLU A 593 13.09 46.95 -10.46
N ASP A 594 14.18 46.30 -10.03
CA ASP A 594 15.07 46.68 -8.93
C ASP A 594 14.48 46.76 -7.50
N HIS A 595 14.73 45.71 -6.70
CA HIS A 595 15.95 45.70 -5.86
C HIS A 595 16.12 44.38 -5.08
N ASP A 596 17.38 43.92 -4.97
CA ASP A 596 17.77 42.84 -4.07
C ASP A 596 17.65 43.25 -2.59
N GLY A 597 16.78 42.57 -1.85
CA GLY A 597 16.67 42.71 -0.40
C GLY A 597 15.36 42.15 0.11
N ASP A 598 15.42 41.04 0.86
CA ASP A 598 14.26 40.50 1.58
C ASP A 598 13.68 41.60 2.49
N PRO A 599 12.45 42.10 2.24
CA PRO A 599 11.84 43.07 3.12
C PRO A 599 11.51 42.33 4.43
N VAL A 600 12.06 42.80 5.55
CA VAL A 600 11.72 42.28 6.88
C VAL A 600 10.31 42.77 7.24
N VAL A 601 9.30 42.11 6.63
CA VAL A 601 7.88 42.42 6.78
C VAL A 601 7.54 42.46 8.26
N SER A 602 7.02 43.58 8.74
CA SER A 602 6.73 43.73 10.15
C SER A 602 5.67 42.72 10.59
N HIS A 603 5.73 42.28 11.85
CA HIS A 603 4.75 41.33 12.37
C HIS A 603 3.30 41.84 12.26
N GLU A 604 3.08 43.16 12.24
CA GLU A 604 1.76 43.76 12.06
C GLU A 604 1.30 43.76 10.59
N GLU A 605 2.18 44.01 9.61
CA GLU A 605 1.85 43.83 8.18
C GLU A 605 1.52 42.37 7.87
N LEU A 606 2.30 41.42 8.40
CA LEU A 606 2.08 39.99 8.20
C LEU A 606 0.74 39.55 8.85
N ARG A 607 0.41 40.12 10.02
CA ARG A 607 -0.90 39.96 10.67
C ARG A 607 -2.05 40.55 9.86
N LEU A 608 -1.90 41.77 9.32
CA LEU A 608 -2.90 42.43 8.46
C LEU A 608 -3.11 41.64 7.16
N GLN A 609 -2.05 41.12 6.55
CA GLN A 609 -2.13 40.29 5.36
C GLN A 609 -2.83 38.95 5.63
N VAL A 610 -2.57 38.32 6.78
CA VAL A 610 -3.33 37.14 7.25
C VAL A 610 -4.79 37.48 7.52
N GLN A 611 -5.08 38.62 8.16
CA GLN A 611 -6.45 39.08 8.41
C GLN A 611 -7.21 39.32 7.09
N HIS A 612 -6.58 39.94 6.09
CA HIS A 612 -7.15 40.11 4.75
C HIS A 612 -7.39 38.77 4.03
N ARG A 613 -6.45 37.81 4.12
CA ARG A 613 -6.63 36.44 3.61
C ARG A 613 -7.79 35.70 4.30
N LEU A 614 -7.99 35.91 5.61
CA LEU A 614 -9.11 35.32 6.36
C LEU A 614 -10.47 35.96 5.99
N VAL A 615 -10.52 37.28 5.79
CA VAL A 615 -11.72 37.98 5.32
C VAL A 615 -12.09 37.56 3.89
N THR A 616 -11.13 37.55 2.96
CA THR A 616 -11.38 37.11 1.57
C THR A 616 -11.76 35.63 1.49
N LYS A 617 -11.20 34.76 2.34
CA LYS A 617 -11.67 33.37 2.49
C LYS A 617 -13.13 33.32 2.98
N ARG A 618 -13.47 34.04 4.06
CA ARG A 618 -14.85 34.11 4.58
C ARG A 618 -15.85 34.58 3.51
N MET A 619 -15.49 35.58 2.71
CA MET A 619 -16.32 36.07 1.60
C MET A 619 -16.50 35.04 0.47
N ARG A 620 -15.48 34.21 0.18
CA ARG A 620 -15.58 33.09 -0.76
C ARG A 620 -16.48 31.97 -0.20
N ASP A 621 -16.29 31.60 1.06
CA ASP A 621 -17.10 30.59 1.75
C ASP A 621 -18.57 31.03 1.85
N GLU A 622 -18.84 32.30 2.12
CA GLU A 622 -20.20 32.84 2.16
C GLU A 622 -20.85 32.88 0.76
N ARG A 623 -20.12 33.28 -0.29
CA ARG A 623 -20.60 33.18 -1.68
C ARG A 623 -20.92 31.73 -2.06
N ALA A 624 -20.11 30.77 -1.61
CA ALA A 624 -20.37 29.35 -1.82
C ALA A 624 -21.59 28.85 -1.02
N GLN A 625 -21.83 29.37 0.19
CA GLN A 625 -23.05 29.08 0.96
C GLN A 625 -24.31 29.70 0.33
N ARG A 626 -24.23 30.93 -0.20
CA ARG A 626 -25.34 31.58 -0.93
C ARG A 626 -25.72 30.75 -2.17
N ARG A 627 -24.73 30.38 -3.01
CA ARG A 627 -24.94 29.43 -4.13
C ARG A 627 -25.53 28.09 -3.71
N LYS A 628 -25.12 27.52 -2.56
CA LYS A 628 -25.72 26.29 -2.02
C LYS A 628 -27.15 26.45 -1.52
N ARG A 629 -27.57 27.65 -1.11
CA ARG A 629 -28.98 27.98 -0.80
C ARG A 629 -29.76 28.16 -2.10
N GLU A 630 -29.29 28.99 -3.02
CA GLU A 630 -29.86 29.20 -4.36
C GLU A 630 -30.15 27.88 -5.09
N VAL A 631 -29.18 26.95 -5.14
CA VAL A 631 -29.36 25.61 -5.75
C VAL A 631 -30.36 24.73 -4.99
N LYS A 632 -30.45 24.86 -3.66
CA LYS A 632 -31.43 24.12 -2.83
C LYS A 632 -32.84 24.67 -3.04
N ASP A 633 -32.98 25.98 -3.15
CA ASP A 633 -34.25 26.67 -3.32
C ASP A 633 -34.77 26.55 -4.76
N GLN A 634 -33.88 26.32 -5.74
CA GLN A 634 -34.21 25.92 -7.12
C GLN A 634 -34.67 24.45 -7.25
N HIS A 635 -34.28 23.57 -6.34
CA HIS A 635 -34.66 22.14 -6.35
C HIS A 635 -35.26 21.64 -5.02
N PRO A 636 -36.44 22.16 -4.60
CA PRO A 636 -37.10 21.74 -3.36
C PRO A 636 -37.78 20.35 -3.43
N SER A 637 -37.81 19.71 -4.60
CA SER A 637 -38.64 18.52 -4.88
C SER A 637 -38.02 17.16 -4.54
N LEU A 638 -36.71 17.09 -4.27
CA LEU A 638 -36.06 15.83 -3.85
C LEU A 638 -36.16 15.65 -2.32
N GLN A 639 -37.32 15.18 -1.87
CA GLN A 639 -37.53 14.78 -0.48
C GLN A 639 -36.58 13.65 -0.08
N THR A 640 -35.99 13.76 1.10
CA THR A 640 -35.11 12.74 1.68
C THR A 640 -35.88 11.47 2.01
N ALA A 641 -35.56 10.36 1.35
CA ALA A 641 -36.07 9.04 1.74
C ALA A 641 -35.68 8.72 3.20
N PRO A 642 -36.61 8.19 4.04
CA PRO A 642 -36.33 7.94 5.44
C PRO A 642 -35.35 6.78 5.59
N ARG A 643 -34.28 7.00 6.38
CA ARG A 643 -33.41 5.90 6.84
C ARG A 643 -34.26 4.92 7.65
N ARG A 644 -34.35 3.67 7.18
CA ARG A 644 -34.81 2.56 8.02
C ARG A 644 -33.81 2.32 9.15
N LYS A 645 -34.34 1.87 10.29
CA LYS A 645 -33.58 1.15 11.32
C LYS A 645 -33.42 -0.30 10.89
#